data_AF-A0A6P8RAQ5-F1
#
_entry.id   AF-A0A6P8RAQ5-F1
#
_cell.length_a   1.000
_cell.length_b   1.000
_cell.length_c   1.000
_cell.angle_alpha   90.00
_cell.angle_beta   90.00
_cell.angle_gamma   90.00
#
_symmetry.space_group_name_H-M   'P 1'
#
loop_
_entity.id
_entity.type
_entity.pdbx_description
1 polymer ?
#
loop_
_entity_poly.entity_id
_entity_poly.type
_entity_poly.pdbx_seq_one_letter_code
_entity_poly.pdbx_strand_id
1 'polypeptide(L)'
;MPDLLFALFLWLSWLCDITKASQKIPLQIAGWTERRWSHQAAARNSGLKICYGQGLALAQFGTGSTGAQKQAEALQEPALWTILDNCSWQRTEVQKGACTMFTSQAATAETGQESLLKSWIGKIEDNSFMKSVKERVELMLSAQSFMGRVLVIMVFLLSIGSIVIYFFISKFPLEYCENSRNVILTVDMSFNIFFLFYFGLRFISADDKFKFWIKLNSIVDFVTIPPIFVSFYLKQNWLGLRFLRALSLLEFPNILQFLKITRSYNSIKLTSMLAVLVSSWLTAAGFIHLVENYGDPWANPRNNQNISYFDCVYLMMVTMSTVGYGDISSKTVLGRVFMVFYIIGGFALFATYVPQIVKMVGRQNKYGGTYMMVHGRKHIVVCGHVTLETVSVLLKDFFDKNEGKEETDVLFMEEITPSLELEVIFKTYFMKTEFFYGSVLRYRDLKRVEVASADACLVLTNRHCSNPDAEDAANIMRVISIKTFYPSVRVIIQILQFRNKSYLQNIPNWDWTKGDCIICVAELKLGFMAQSCLVPGLSTLLTSLFTIKEDVLAVKYNWRWQFLAGGNYMIVTQYLSNDFVGKTFPEICKICFKILNLILLAIEFKSENDETSILVNPSAQIIVQENTIGFFIAKSVAEVKRYLGKSTEWTDEPVLDTTGMFHWCRPVPLQQATLTRRSAQRLNLHDHIVVGIIANVSSTLIGLQNFVMPLRTSNYTYQELKHIVFVGSLEYLQREWESIHNFPKLLVLPGCAQCCADLRAVGAHCCTMCAILTSSWTSEGAYFMVDTDSILATLNVQSMHLKNSASVAGNTVNLRNGFN
;
A
#
# COMPACT_ATOMS: atom_id res chain seq x y z
N MET A 1 29.17 39.98 -33.76
CA MET A 1 28.84 41.40 -33.47
C MET A 1 27.50 41.83 -34.07
N PRO A 2 27.13 41.49 -35.33
CA PRO A 2 25.78 41.81 -35.82
C PRO A 2 24.67 41.11 -35.02
N ASP A 3 24.95 39.93 -34.48
CA ASP A 3 23.98 39.02 -33.84
C ASP A 3 23.43 39.56 -32.51
N LEU A 4 24.30 40.21 -31.72
CA LEU A 4 23.89 40.88 -30.48
C LEU A 4 23.07 42.15 -30.78
N LEU A 5 23.41 42.84 -31.88
CA LEU A 5 22.63 43.96 -32.40
C LEU A 5 21.26 43.48 -32.92
N PHE A 6 21.19 42.33 -33.58
CA PHE A 6 19.95 41.71 -34.06
C PHE A 6 19.06 41.27 -32.89
N ALA A 7 19.64 40.71 -31.83
CA ALA A 7 18.93 40.42 -30.58
C ALA A 7 18.37 41.70 -29.92
N LEU A 8 19.16 42.78 -29.86
CA LEU A 8 18.71 44.09 -29.39
C LEU A 8 17.61 44.70 -30.29
N PHE A 9 17.69 44.49 -31.60
CA PHE A 9 16.68 44.96 -32.56
C PHE A 9 15.35 44.20 -32.39
N LEU A 10 15.39 42.89 -32.19
CA LEU A 10 14.23 42.07 -31.84
C LEU A 10 13.62 42.49 -30.49
N TRP A 11 14.46 42.81 -29.50
CA TRP A 11 14.02 43.26 -28.17
C TRP A 11 13.35 44.64 -28.22
N LEU A 12 13.91 45.58 -29.00
CA LEU A 12 13.33 46.91 -29.25
C LEU A 12 12.07 46.84 -30.12
N SER A 13 12.01 45.93 -31.11
CA SER A 13 10.79 45.67 -31.89
C SER A 13 9.66 45.15 -30.99
N TRP A 14 9.97 44.21 -30.10
CA TRP A 14 9.01 43.65 -29.16
C TRP A 14 8.45 44.69 -28.17
N LEU A 15 9.29 45.62 -27.69
CA LEU A 15 8.87 46.81 -26.94
C LEU A 15 7.97 47.75 -27.76
N CYS A 16 8.25 47.91 -29.06
CA CYS A 16 7.42 48.72 -29.98
C CYS A 16 6.04 48.10 -30.20
N ASP A 17 5.95 46.78 -30.34
CA ASP A 17 4.68 46.07 -30.52
C ASP A 17 3.80 46.09 -29.26
N ILE A 18 4.40 46.04 -28.06
CA ILE A 18 3.68 46.22 -26.79
C ILE A 18 2.99 47.59 -26.71
N THR A 19 3.64 48.65 -27.21
CA THR A 19 3.01 50.00 -27.24
C THR A 19 1.94 50.13 -28.33
N LYS A 20 2.13 49.54 -29.52
CA LYS A 20 1.13 49.56 -30.60
C LYS A 20 -0.13 48.76 -30.27
N ALA A 21 0.00 47.65 -29.54
CA ALA A 21 -1.14 46.86 -29.06
C ALA A 21 -2.10 47.65 -28.13
N SER A 22 -1.70 48.82 -27.64
CA SER A 22 -2.54 49.69 -26.80
C SER A 22 -3.48 50.63 -27.60
N GLN A 23 -3.38 50.70 -28.94
CA GLN A 23 -4.17 51.63 -29.75
C GLN A 23 -4.73 51.03 -31.06
N LYS A 24 -5.58 49.99 -30.94
CA LYS A 24 -6.76 49.73 -31.81
C LYS A 24 -7.42 48.38 -31.49
N ILE A 25 -8.71 48.41 -31.14
CA ILE A 25 -9.83 47.64 -31.73
C ILE A 25 -11.10 47.93 -30.90
N PRO A 26 -12.23 48.35 -31.51
CA PRO A 26 -13.50 48.61 -30.81
C PRO A 26 -14.42 47.37 -30.72
N LEU A 27 -15.65 47.58 -30.23
CA LEU A 27 -16.71 46.57 -30.10
C LEU A 27 -17.25 46.05 -31.46
N GLN A 28 -18.06 44.98 -31.38
CA GLN A 28 -18.75 44.25 -32.46
C GLN A 28 -17.78 43.34 -33.27
N ILE A 29 -18.17 42.15 -33.74
CA ILE A 29 -19.44 41.73 -34.38
C ILE A 29 -19.94 40.38 -33.85
N ALA A 30 -21.24 40.12 -34.01
CA ALA A 30 -21.86 38.81 -33.75
C ALA A 30 -22.29 38.11 -35.04
N GLY A 31 -22.01 36.80 -35.14
CA GLY A 31 -22.68 35.86 -36.05
C GLY A 31 -22.10 35.67 -37.45
N TRP A 32 -22.53 34.56 -38.07
CA TRP A 32 -22.34 34.11 -39.46
C TRP A 32 -20.88 33.80 -39.89
N THR A 33 -20.46 32.54 -40.12
CA THR A 33 -20.84 31.53 -41.15
C THR A 33 -20.40 31.92 -42.58
N GLU A 34 -19.92 31.03 -43.46
CA GLU A 34 -20.07 29.56 -43.51
C GLU A 34 -18.92 28.81 -44.26
N ARG A 35 -19.03 27.46 -44.30
CA ARG A 35 -18.37 26.36 -45.07
C ARG A 35 -17.68 26.74 -46.42
N ARG A 36 -16.79 25.92 -47.03
CA ARG A 36 -16.76 24.47 -47.37
C ARG A 36 -15.31 24.03 -47.69
N TRP A 37 -14.86 22.77 -47.84
CA TRP A 37 -15.33 21.37 -47.64
C TRP A 37 -14.05 20.47 -47.70
N SER A 38 -14.03 19.15 -47.46
CA SER A 38 -15.01 18.07 -47.22
C SER A 38 -14.45 17.15 -46.08
N HIS A 39 -14.48 15.81 -45.94
CA HIS A 39 -15.18 14.58 -46.40
C HIS A 39 -14.93 13.55 -45.25
N GLN A 40 -15.67 12.45 -45.01
CA GLN A 40 -17.11 12.14 -45.05
C GLN A 40 -17.35 10.83 -44.25
N ALA A 41 -18.62 10.50 -43.95
CA ALA A 41 -19.14 9.23 -43.36
C ALA A 41 -18.98 9.05 -41.84
N ALA A 42 -19.90 8.37 -41.12
CA ALA A 42 -21.33 8.09 -41.40
C ALA A 42 -22.10 7.86 -40.09
N ALA A 43 -23.44 7.98 -40.12
CA ALA A 43 -24.29 8.12 -38.94
C ALA A 43 -24.74 6.81 -38.26
N ARG A 44 -25.09 6.89 -36.96
CA ARG A 44 -26.36 6.33 -36.46
C ARG A 44 -26.83 6.98 -35.15
N ASN A 45 -28.15 7.13 -35.00
CA ASN A 45 -28.81 7.55 -33.76
C ASN A 45 -29.11 6.35 -32.86
N SER A 46 -28.85 6.51 -31.57
CA SER A 46 -29.71 6.06 -30.47
C SER A 46 -29.39 6.96 -29.27
N GLY A 47 -30.31 7.13 -28.31
CA GLY A 47 -30.13 8.14 -27.26
C GLY A 47 -30.85 7.78 -25.98
N LEU A 48 -30.78 8.68 -24.99
CA LEU A 48 -31.58 8.59 -23.78
C LEU A 48 -31.89 9.99 -23.24
N LYS A 49 -33.13 10.22 -22.81
CA LYS A 49 -33.50 11.31 -21.91
C LYS A 49 -33.46 10.77 -20.49
N ILE A 50 -32.95 11.54 -19.54
CA ILE A 50 -33.24 11.35 -18.11
C ILE A 50 -33.65 12.70 -17.54
N CYS A 51 -34.89 12.79 -17.05
CA CYS A 51 -35.34 13.86 -16.17
C CYS A 51 -35.09 13.44 -14.72
N TYR A 52 -34.70 14.36 -13.84
CA TYR A 52 -34.82 14.16 -12.40
C TYR A 52 -36.12 14.78 -11.90
N GLY A 53 -36.99 13.93 -11.32
CA GLY A 53 -38.27 14.34 -10.74
C GLY A 53 -38.14 14.75 -9.28
N GLN A 54 -39.13 15.50 -8.79
CA GLN A 54 -39.25 15.87 -7.38
C GLN A 54 -39.86 14.72 -6.56
N GLY A 55 -39.52 14.66 -5.27
CA GLY A 55 -40.20 13.85 -4.26
C GLY A 55 -40.26 14.63 -2.94
N LEU A 56 -41.42 14.67 -2.29
CA LEU A 56 -41.69 15.51 -1.12
C LEU A 56 -42.70 14.81 -0.20
N ALA A 57 -42.72 15.21 1.08
CA ALA A 57 -43.68 14.87 2.15
C ALA A 57 -43.31 13.72 3.13
N LEU A 58 -42.90 14.17 4.33
CA LEU A 58 -43.55 13.89 5.62
C LEU A 58 -43.79 12.45 6.11
N ALA A 59 -43.15 12.15 7.25
CA ALA A 59 -43.81 11.56 8.41
C ALA A 59 -43.28 12.23 9.70
N GLN A 60 -44.14 12.43 10.70
CA GLN A 60 -43.77 12.96 12.04
C GLN A 60 -43.85 11.83 13.08
N PHE A 61 -43.03 11.88 14.13
CA PHE A 61 -43.44 11.83 15.56
C PHE A 61 -42.21 11.72 16.48
N GLY A 62 -42.34 12.13 17.76
CA GLY A 62 -41.38 11.82 18.82
C GLY A 62 -40.64 13.01 19.43
N THR A 63 -41.28 13.71 20.38
CA THR A 63 -40.60 14.63 21.32
C THR A 63 -40.21 13.88 22.60
N GLY A 64 -39.01 14.12 23.14
CA GLY A 64 -38.47 13.38 24.29
C GLY A 64 -37.48 14.19 25.12
N SER A 65 -37.89 14.54 26.33
CA SER A 65 -37.25 15.40 27.32
C SER A 65 -35.84 14.98 27.81
N THR A 66 -34.96 15.98 27.96
CA THR A 66 -33.98 16.20 29.07
C THR A 66 -33.29 15.00 29.76
N GLY A 67 -31.96 15.00 29.75
CA GLY A 67 -31.14 14.28 30.73
C GLY A 67 -29.68 14.72 30.66
N ALA A 68 -29.08 15.15 31.78
CA ALA A 68 -27.72 15.68 31.80
C ALA A 68 -26.95 15.27 33.06
N GLN A 69 -25.75 14.71 32.88
CA GLN A 69 -24.59 14.75 33.78
C GLN A 69 -23.37 14.19 33.01
N LYS A 70 -22.24 14.91 33.00
CA LYS A 70 -20.98 14.59 33.73
C LYS A 70 -20.36 13.22 33.34
N GLN A 71 -19.05 13.11 33.13
CA GLN A 71 -17.99 13.77 33.89
C GLN A 71 -16.69 13.90 33.07
N ALA A 72 -16.00 15.05 33.17
CA ALA A 72 -14.67 15.28 32.58
C ALA A 72 -13.92 16.39 33.33
N GLU A 73 -13.15 16.00 34.34
CA GLU A 73 -12.28 16.86 35.17
C GLU A 73 -11.03 16.04 35.55
N ALA A 74 -9.83 16.59 35.79
CA ALA A 74 -9.20 17.88 35.47
C ALA A 74 -7.72 17.82 35.99
N LEU A 75 -7.02 18.98 35.98
CA LEU A 75 -5.80 19.27 36.79
C LEU A 75 -4.47 18.63 36.30
N GLN A 76 -3.27 19.24 36.41
CA GLN A 76 -2.83 20.58 36.89
C GLN A 76 -1.42 20.89 36.26
N GLU A 77 -0.88 22.11 36.18
CA GLU A 77 -1.45 23.43 36.54
C GLU A 77 -1.12 24.58 35.53
N PRO A 78 0.06 25.24 35.52
CA PRO A 78 0.06 26.70 35.39
C PRO A 78 0.72 27.29 34.13
N ALA A 79 0.28 28.50 33.78
CA ALA A 79 0.84 29.36 32.74
C ALA A 79 1.03 30.81 33.26
N LEU A 80 2.07 31.49 32.78
CA LEU A 80 2.36 32.92 33.01
C LEU A 80 3.47 33.32 32.01
N TRP A 81 3.40 34.35 31.14
CA TRP A 81 2.30 35.20 30.66
C TRP A 81 2.43 35.33 29.14
N THR A 82 1.31 35.38 28.40
CA THR A 82 1.27 35.84 26.99
C THR A 82 0.00 36.66 26.77
N ILE A 83 0.10 37.80 26.08
CA ILE A 83 -1.02 38.73 25.81
C ILE A 83 -0.99 39.14 24.34
N LEU A 84 -2.13 38.92 23.65
CA LEU A 84 -2.50 39.37 22.30
C LEU A 84 -1.60 38.87 21.13
N ASP A 85 -2.13 38.53 19.96
CA ASP A 85 -3.53 38.38 19.55
C ASP A 85 -3.64 37.36 18.40
N ASN A 86 -4.72 36.58 18.34
CA ASN A 86 -4.93 35.65 17.24
C ASN A 86 -6.39 35.21 17.10
N CYS A 87 -7.09 35.67 16.05
CA CYS A 87 -8.34 35.04 15.63
C CYS A 87 -8.59 35.17 14.12
N SER A 88 -9.11 34.08 13.54
CA SER A 88 -9.39 33.89 12.11
C SER A 88 -10.58 34.72 11.60
N TRP A 89 -10.60 34.99 10.28
CA TRP A 89 -11.85 35.09 9.53
C TRP A 89 -11.74 34.46 8.13
N GLN A 90 -12.70 33.57 7.82
CA GLN A 90 -12.95 33.07 6.47
C GLN A 90 -13.68 34.12 5.62
N ARG A 91 -13.69 33.98 4.29
CA ARG A 91 -14.34 34.92 3.37
C ARG A 91 -15.14 34.21 2.27
N THR A 92 -16.47 34.30 2.36
CA THR A 92 -17.43 34.11 1.26
C THR A 92 -18.77 34.77 1.62
N GLU A 93 -19.26 35.68 0.76
CA GLU A 93 -20.64 35.73 0.20
C GLU A 93 -21.90 35.77 1.13
N VAL A 94 -23.01 36.49 0.84
CA VAL A 94 -23.32 37.76 0.12
C VAL A 94 -24.55 38.40 0.82
N GLN A 95 -24.92 39.63 0.45
CA GLN A 95 -26.24 40.29 0.60
C GLN A 95 -26.73 40.74 2.00
N LYS A 96 -26.97 42.04 2.10
CA LYS A 96 -28.24 42.70 2.50
C LYS A 96 -28.19 44.17 2.05
N GLY A 97 -29.29 44.86 1.78
CA GLY A 97 -30.70 44.51 2.03
C GLY A 97 -31.30 45.50 3.02
N ALA A 98 -31.97 46.53 2.49
CA ALA A 98 -32.33 47.78 3.17
C ALA A 98 -33.10 47.66 4.51
N CYS A 99 -32.89 48.66 5.37
CA CYS A 99 -33.91 49.20 6.29
C CYS A 99 -33.68 50.71 6.49
N THR A 100 -34.73 51.45 6.82
CA THR A 100 -34.78 52.92 6.97
C THR A 100 -35.30 53.32 8.35
N MET A 101 -34.90 54.50 8.87
CA MET A 101 -35.79 55.59 9.32
C MET A 101 -35.05 56.68 10.14
N PHE A 102 -35.49 57.93 9.95
CA PHE A 102 -35.60 59.09 10.86
C PHE A 102 -34.83 59.12 12.22
N THR A 103 -34.20 60.22 12.65
CA THR A 103 -34.79 61.58 12.79
C THR A 103 -33.78 62.77 12.82
N SER A 104 -34.27 63.94 12.39
CA SER A 104 -34.01 65.33 12.87
C SER A 104 -32.60 65.92 13.09
N GLN A 105 -32.22 66.81 12.15
CA GLN A 105 -31.97 68.25 12.35
C GLN A 105 -30.97 68.78 13.42
N ALA A 106 -29.86 69.34 12.91
CA ALA A 106 -29.38 70.67 13.27
C ALA A 106 -28.74 71.30 12.00
N ALA A 107 -28.75 72.63 11.85
CA ALA A 107 -28.33 73.30 10.61
C ALA A 107 -27.50 74.56 10.84
N THR A 108 -26.47 74.74 10.01
CA THR A 108 -25.96 76.03 9.51
C THR A 108 -25.23 75.77 8.19
N ALA A 109 -25.21 76.75 7.30
CA ALA A 109 -24.60 76.63 5.96
C ALA A 109 -23.23 77.33 5.87
N GLU A 110 -22.58 77.14 4.72
CA GLU A 110 -21.46 77.94 4.18
C GLU A 110 -20.11 77.92 4.92
N THR A 111 -19.16 77.19 4.33
CA THR A 111 -18.02 77.85 3.65
C THR A 111 -17.39 76.90 2.61
N GLY A 112 -17.23 77.38 1.37
CA GLY A 112 -16.99 76.55 0.17
C GLY A 112 -15.58 76.01 -0.04
N GLN A 113 -14.89 75.56 1.03
CA GLN A 113 -13.46 75.21 0.97
C GLN A 113 -13.16 73.72 1.23
N GLU A 114 -13.98 73.02 2.02
CA GLU A 114 -13.92 71.55 2.13
C GLU A 114 -14.31 70.84 0.82
N SER A 115 -15.24 71.42 0.04
CA SER A 115 -15.68 70.85 -1.23
C SER A 115 -14.55 70.76 -2.26
N LEU A 116 -13.64 71.75 -2.26
CA LEU A 116 -12.43 71.71 -3.06
C LEU A 116 -11.44 70.66 -2.54
N LEU A 117 -11.24 70.54 -1.22
CA LEU A 117 -10.35 69.50 -0.69
C LEU A 117 -10.86 68.09 -1.01
N LYS A 118 -12.17 67.85 -0.88
CA LYS A 118 -12.83 66.58 -1.25
C LYS A 118 -12.86 66.36 -2.77
N SER A 119 -12.90 67.42 -3.59
CA SER A 119 -12.75 67.36 -5.05
C SER A 119 -11.31 67.01 -5.48
N TRP A 120 -10.29 67.50 -4.76
CA TRP A 120 -8.89 67.13 -4.99
C TRP A 120 -8.58 65.70 -4.53
N ILE A 121 -9.06 65.29 -3.36
CA ILE A 121 -8.93 63.90 -2.86
C ILE A 121 -9.70 62.93 -3.78
N GLY A 122 -10.89 63.32 -4.25
CA GLY A 122 -11.67 62.60 -5.25
C GLY A 122 -11.09 62.60 -6.66
N LYS A 123 -10.01 63.35 -6.93
CA LYS A 123 -9.30 63.37 -8.22
C LYS A 123 -8.10 62.44 -8.29
N ILE A 124 -7.82 61.64 -7.26
CA ILE A 124 -6.76 60.61 -7.27
C ILE A 124 -7.30 59.31 -7.93
N GLU A 125 -7.71 59.44 -9.20
CA GLU A 125 -8.37 58.38 -9.99
C GLU A 125 -7.38 57.52 -10.81
N ASP A 126 -6.07 57.78 -10.71
CA ASP A 126 -4.99 57.02 -11.36
C ASP A 126 -4.86 55.54 -10.91
N ASN A 127 -5.60 55.15 -9.87
CA ASN A 127 -5.51 53.83 -9.27
C ASN A 127 -6.09 52.68 -10.14
N SER A 128 -6.97 52.97 -11.11
CA SER A 128 -7.51 51.91 -12.00
C SER A 128 -6.42 51.34 -12.93
N PHE A 129 -5.64 52.22 -13.56
CA PHE A 129 -4.51 51.85 -14.41
C PHE A 129 -3.40 51.18 -13.61
N MET A 130 -2.99 51.78 -12.48
CA MET A 130 -1.92 51.23 -11.64
C MET A 130 -2.27 49.84 -11.09
N LYS A 131 -3.53 49.62 -10.70
CA LYS A 131 -4.03 48.29 -10.30
C LYS A 131 -4.02 47.29 -11.45
N SER A 132 -4.50 47.67 -12.64
CA SER A 132 -4.47 46.79 -13.82
C SER A 132 -3.05 46.43 -14.25
N VAL A 133 -2.09 47.35 -14.14
CA VAL A 133 -0.66 47.10 -14.36
C VAL A 133 -0.12 46.14 -13.30
N LYS A 134 -0.41 46.37 -12.01
CA LYS A 134 0.00 45.48 -10.91
C LYS A 134 -0.49 44.03 -11.11
N GLU A 135 -1.78 43.85 -11.39
CA GLU A 135 -2.38 42.53 -11.64
C GLU A 135 -1.72 41.81 -12.85
N ARG A 136 -1.42 42.55 -13.93
CA ARG A 136 -0.68 42.00 -15.08
C ARG A 136 0.76 41.60 -14.73
N VAL A 137 1.46 42.39 -13.91
CA VAL A 137 2.83 42.09 -13.47
C VAL A 137 2.85 40.89 -12.52
N GLU A 138 1.84 40.74 -11.65
CA GLU A 138 1.67 39.54 -10.80
C GLU A 138 1.46 38.26 -11.63
N LEU A 139 0.66 38.33 -12.70
CA LEU A 139 0.48 37.22 -13.65
C LEU A 139 1.73 36.90 -14.49
N MET A 140 2.72 37.79 -14.52
CA MET A 140 4.07 37.51 -15.05
C MET A 140 4.98 36.92 -13.98
N LEU A 141 5.10 37.55 -12.80
CA LEU A 141 6.00 37.10 -11.73
C LEU A 141 5.62 35.73 -11.14
N SER A 142 4.33 35.39 -11.11
CA SER A 142 3.82 34.08 -10.68
C SER A 142 4.04 32.94 -11.70
N ALA A 143 4.64 33.22 -12.87
CA ALA A 143 4.88 32.28 -13.96
C ALA A 143 3.64 31.51 -14.48
N GLN A 144 2.43 32.01 -14.22
CA GLN A 144 1.19 31.40 -14.74
C GLN A 144 1.07 31.64 -16.25
N SER A 145 1.43 32.84 -16.71
CA SER A 145 1.50 33.19 -18.13
C SER A 145 2.70 32.55 -18.84
N PHE A 146 2.63 32.40 -20.17
CA PHE A 146 3.78 31.96 -20.97
C PHE A 146 4.95 32.96 -20.89
N MET A 147 4.66 34.27 -20.96
CA MET A 147 5.64 35.34 -20.76
C MET A 147 6.30 35.27 -19.37
N GLY A 148 5.53 35.00 -18.32
CA GLY A 148 6.05 34.81 -16.97
C GLY A 148 7.05 33.64 -16.86
N ARG A 149 6.77 32.50 -17.51
CA ARG A 149 7.72 31.38 -17.57
C ARG A 149 9.01 31.74 -18.30
N VAL A 150 8.93 32.48 -19.41
CA VAL A 150 10.12 32.97 -20.14
C VAL A 150 10.93 33.96 -19.28
N LEU A 151 10.27 34.91 -18.60
CA LEU A 151 10.90 35.86 -17.69
C LEU A 151 11.65 35.15 -16.56
N VAL A 152 11.01 34.17 -15.91
CA VAL A 152 11.60 33.40 -14.80
C VAL A 152 12.78 32.54 -15.26
N ILE A 153 12.73 31.94 -16.45
CA ILE A 153 13.87 31.21 -17.04
C ILE A 153 15.02 32.17 -17.38
N MET A 154 14.72 33.37 -17.90
CA MET A 154 15.74 34.40 -18.17
C MET A 154 16.43 34.87 -16.88
N VAL A 155 15.68 35.17 -15.81
CA VAL A 155 16.24 35.51 -14.48
C VAL A 155 17.16 34.41 -13.97
N PHE A 156 16.79 33.14 -14.12
CA PHE A 156 17.60 31.99 -13.70
C PHE A 156 18.91 31.85 -14.49
N LEU A 157 18.85 31.89 -15.82
CA LEU A 157 20.03 31.76 -16.67
C LEU A 157 21.00 32.94 -16.48
N LEU A 158 20.45 34.15 -16.37
CA LEU A 158 21.24 35.36 -16.15
C LEU A 158 21.83 35.42 -14.74
N SER A 159 21.16 34.92 -13.70
CA SER A 159 21.74 34.89 -12.33
C SER A 159 22.92 33.91 -12.23
N ILE A 160 22.85 32.75 -12.88
CA ILE A 160 24.01 31.85 -13.02
C ILE A 160 25.13 32.53 -13.81
N GLY A 161 24.82 33.12 -14.97
CA GLY A 161 25.81 33.86 -15.77
C GLY A 161 26.47 35.01 -15.00
N SER A 162 25.71 35.70 -14.17
CA SER A 162 26.14 36.81 -13.29
C SER A 162 27.13 36.35 -12.20
N ILE A 163 26.96 35.13 -11.66
CA ILE A 163 27.90 34.48 -10.73
C ILE A 163 29.15 34.00 -11.48
N VAL A 164 29.00 33.40 -12.67
CA VAL A 164 30.13 32.97 -13.51
C VAL A 164 31.01 34.15 -13.92
N ILE A 165 30.42 35.29 -14.28
CA ILE A 165 31.15 36.55 -14.55
C ILE A 165 31.95 36.99 -13.32
N TYR A 166 31.37 36.91 -12.10
CA TYR A 166 32.10 37.20 -10.87
C TYR A 166 33.33 36.28 -10.69
N PHE A 167 33.23 34.97 -10.95
CA PHE A 167 34.37 34.03 -10.89
C PHE A 167 35.45 34.30 -11.96
N PHE A 168 35.11 34.93 -13.08
CA PHE A 168 36.10 35.40 -14.07
C PHE A 168 36.77 36.71 -13.63
N ILE A 169 36.00 37.66 -13.10
CA ILE A 169 36.54 38.96 -12.63
C ILE A 169 37.39 38.77 -11.37
N SER A 170 37.09 37.81 -10.48
CA SER A 170 37.85 37.53 -9.25
C SER A 170 39.27 36.97 -9.48
N LYS A 171 39.73 36.86 -10.74
CA LYS A 171 41.13 36.54 -11.10
C LYS A 171 42.01 37.78 -11.28
N PHE A 172 41.40 38.96 -11.31
CA PHE A 172 42.06 40.26 -11.45
C PHE A 172 42.16 40.96 -10.08
N PRO A 173 43.09 41.90 -9.88
CA PRO A 173 43.19 42.66 -8.63
C PRO A 173 41.90 43.44 -8.32
N LEU A 174 41.67 43.72 -7.03
CA LEU A 174 40.42 44.31 -6.51
C LEU A 174 39.97 45.60 -7.21
N GLU A 175 40.95 46.40 -7.65
CA GLU A 175 40.76 47.61 -8.46
C GLU A 175 41.75 47.60 -9.64
N TYR A 176 41.25 47.89 -10.84
CA TYR A 176 42.08 48.19 -12.01
C TYR A 176 41.38 49.16 -12.97
N CYS A 177 42.15 50.00 -13.66
CA CYS A 177 41.64 50.85 -14.73
C CYS A 177 41.37 50.01 -15.98
N GLU A 178 40.17 50.12 -16.55
CA GLU A 178 39.71 49.22 -17.60
C GLU A 178 39.60 49.93 -18.97
N ASN A 179 40.18 49.32 -20.01
CA ASN A 179 40.12 49.86 -21.37
C ASN A 179 38.69 49.69 -21.93
N SER A 180 38.16 50.69 -22.63
CA SER A 180 36.75 50.78 -23.03
C SER A 180 36.35 49.87 -24.21
N ARG A 181 37.00 48.71 -24.35
CA ARG A 181 36.66 47.62 -25.27
C ARG A 181 36.49 46.27 -24.56
N ASN A 182 36.56 46.21 -23.23
CA ASN A 182 36.45 44.96 -22.48
C ASN A 182 35.04 44.38 -22.53
N VAL A 183 34.88 43.29 -23.30
CA VAL A 183 33.60 42.60 -23.55
C VAL A 183 32.92 42.14 -22.26
N ILE A 184 33.70 41.73 -21.25
CA ILE A 184 33.20 41.24 -19.96
C ILE A 184 32.36 42.31 -19.24
N LEU A 185 32.87 43.55 -19.14
CA LEU A 185 32.13 44.65 -18.50
C LEU A 185 30.85 45.00 -19.27
N THR A 186 30.90 44.98 -20.61
CA THR A 186 29.72 45.22 -21.46
C THR A 186 28.63 44.15 -21.26
N VAL A 187 29.01 42.88 -21.08
CA VAL A 187 28.07 41.78 -20.79
C VAL A 187 27.52 41.89 -19.36
N ASP A 188 28.36 42.18 -18.36
CA ASP A 188 27.91 42.39 -16.98
C ASP A 188 26.92 43.57 -16.90
N MET A 189 27.24 44.70 -17.54
CA MET A 189 26.35 45.87 -17.64
C MET A 189 25.01 45.52 -18.31
N SER A 190 25.03 44.71 -19.38
CA SER A 190 23.81 44.21 -20.04
C SER A 190 22.95 43.35 -19.10
N PHE A 191 23.56 42.50 -18.27
CA PHE A 191 22.83 41.68 -17.29
C PHE A 191 22.25 42.55 -16.17
N ASN A 192 22.95 43.59 -15.70
CA ASN A 192 22.43 44.50 -14.67
C ASN A 192 21.27 45.37 -15.16
N ILE A 193 21.22 45.75 -16.45
CA ILE A 193 20.02 46.39 -17.03
C ILE A 193 18.80 45.45 -16.91
N PHE A 194 18.96 44.16 -17.20
CA PHE A 194 17.89 43.19 -17.04
C PHE A 194 17.49 43.00 -15.56
N PHE A 195 18.45 42.91 -14.64
CA PHE A 195 18.13 42.83 -13.20
C PHE A 195 17.45 44.10 -12.68
N LEU A 196 17.83 45.29 -13.15
CA LEU A 196 17.16 46.55 -12.79
C LEU A 196 15.70 46.58 -13.28
N PHE A 197 15.44 46.09 -14.50
CA PHE A 197 14.08 45.90 -15.01
C PHE A 197 13.28 44.90 -14.18
N TYR A 198 13.89 43.76 -13.82
CA TYR A 198 13.24 42.75 -12.98
C TYR A 198 12.95 43.26 -11.56
N PHE A 199 13.88 43.98 -10.94
CA PHE A 199 13.69 44.69 -9.68
C PHE A 199 12.51 45.67 -9.75
N GLY A 200 12.40 46.44 -10.85
CA GLY A 200 11.27 47.31 -11.13
C GLY A 200 9.92 46.58 -11.16
N LEU A 201 9.83 45.44 -11.86
CA LEU A 201 8.63 44.59 -11.87
C LEU A 201 8.27 44.10 -10.45
N ARG A 202 9.26 43.63 -9.69
CA ARG A 202 9.05 43.16 -8.30
C ARG A 202 8.61 44.30 -7.37
N PHE A 203 9.17 45.50 -7.54
CA PHE A 203 8.77 46.70 -6.80
C PHE A 203 7.34 47.13 -7.11
N ILE A 204 6.90 47.07 -8.38
CA ILE A 204 5.52 47.37 -8.78
C ILE A 204 4.54 46.40 -8.11
N SER A 205 4.81 45.09 -8.18
CA SER A 205 3.94 44.04 -7.64
C SER A 205 3.81 44.07 -6.11
N ALA A 206 4.87 44.42 -5.36
CA ALA A 206 4.81 44.37 -3.90
C ALA A 206 3.67 45.22 -3.29
N ASP A 207 2.91 44.67 -2.35
CA ASP A 207 1.94 45.43 -1.54
C ASP A 207 2.67 46.43 -0.63
N ASP A 208 3.44 45.90 0.32
CA ASP A 208 4.21 46.65 1.29
C ASP A 208 5.55 47.13 0.68
N LYS A 209 5.61 48.39 0.20
CA LYS A 209 6.84 48.93 -0.42
C LYS A 209 8.04 48.95 0.55
N PHE A 210 7.86 49.31 1.82
CA PHE A 210 8.93 49.27 2.84
C PHE A 210 9.43 47.85 3.12
N LYS A 211 8.50 46.90 3.28
CA LYS A 211 8.83 45.48 3.49
C LYS A 211 9.54 44.86 2.29
N PHE A 212 9.25 45.34 1.07
CA PHE A 212 9.98 44.96 -0.14
C PHE A 212 11.46 45.35 -0.07
N TRP A 213 11.81 46.56 0.37
CA TRP A 213 13.20 47.00 0.52
C TRP A 213 13.99 46.15 1.53
N ILE A 214 13.33 45.62 2.57
CA ILE A 214 13.96 44.81 3.63
C ILE A 214 14.12 43.32 3.23
N LYS A 215 13.51 42.87 2.12
CA LYS A 215 13.72 41.49 1.62
C LYS A 215 15.18 41.31 1.16
N LEU A 216 15.82 40.24 1.62
CA LEU A 216 17.21 39.87 1.27
C LEU A 216 17.52 40.04 -0.22
N ASN A 217 16.63 39.56 -1.09
CA ASN A 217 16.84 39.54 -2.54
C ASN A 217 16.78 40.96 -3.14
N SER A 218 16.00 41.86 -2.56
CA SER A 218 15.97 43.28 -2.91
C SER A 218 17.24 44.01 -2.44
N ILE A 219 17.78 43.62 -1.28
CA ILE A 219 19.05 44.14 -0.76
C ILE A 219 20.22 43.71 -1.66
N VAL A 220 20.22 42.46 -2.14
CA VAL A 220 21.22 41.95 -3.11
C VAL A 220 21.18 42.74 -4.41
N ASP A 221 20.01 42.94 -5.01
CA ASP A 221 19.85 43.78 -6.20
C ASP A 221 20.35 45.21 -5.94
N PHE A 222 19.89 45.84 -4.86
CA PHE A 222 20.25 47.23 -4.50
C PHE A 222 21.74 47.44 -4.23
N VAL A 223 22.43 46.46 -3.65
CA VAL A 223 23.88 46.56 -3.37
C VAL A 223 24.73 46.22 -4.59
N THR A 224 24.27 45.32 -5.47
CA THR A 224 25.11 44.83 -6.59
C THR A 224 24.91 45.58 -7.91
N ILE A 225 23.74 46.17 -8.17
CA ILE A 225 23.44 46.85 -9.44
C ILE A 225 24.11 48.24 -9.56
N PRO A 226 24.00 49.18 -8.59
CA PRO A 226 24.53 50.53 -8.74
C PRO A 226 26.05 50.63 -8.94
N PRO A 227 26.91 49.87 -8.22
CA PRO A 227 28.37 49.93 -8.40
C PRO A 227 28.83 49.62 -9.82
N ILE A 228 28.05 48.87 -10.60
CA ILE A 228 28.45 48.46 -11.96
C ILE A 228 28.14 49.57 -12.98
N PHE A 229 27.08 50.34 -12.78
CA PHE A 229 26.85 51.59 -13.53
C PHE A 229 27.91 52.65 -13.18
N VAL A 230 28.29 52.77 -11.90
CA VAL A 230 29.38 53.67 -11.46
C VAL A 230 30.73 53.23 -12.05
N SER A 231 31.02 51.93 -12.04
CA SER A 231 32.24 51.36 -12.63
C SER A 231 32.35 51.64 -14.13
N PHE A 232 31.25 51.49 -14.88
CA PHE A 232 31.18 51.84 -16.30
C PHE A 232 31.39 53.34 -16.56
N TYR A 233 30.84 54.22 -15.71
CA TYR A 233 31.02 55.67 -15.81
C TYR A 233 32.47 56.11 -15.51
N LEU A 234 33.07 55.56 -14.45
CA LEU A 234 34.43 55.91 -14.01
C LEU A 234 35.56 55.20 -14.79
N LYS A 235 35.23 54.18 -15.60
CA LYS A 235 36.20 53.29 -16.30
C LYS A 235 37.19 52.59 -15.37
N GLN A 236 36.79 52.39 -14.12
CA GLN A 236 37.54 51.67 -13.10
C GLN A 236 36.71 50.47 -12.66
N ASN A 237 37.27 49.27 -12.77
CA ASN A 237 36.59 48.07 -12.31
C ASN A 237 36.87 47.85 -10.81
N TRP A 238 35.82 47.72 -10.02
CA TRP A 238 35.89 47.39 -8.58
C TRP A 238 35.16 46.08 -8.31
N LEU A 239 35.85 45.11 -7.71
CA LEU A 239 35.27 43.79 -7.39
C LEU A 239 34.17 43.91 -6.32
N GLY A 240 34.44 44.69 -5.26
CA GLY A 240 33.50 45.08 -4.22
C GLY A 240 32.61 43.94 -3.70
N LEU A 241 31.32 44.24 -3.54
CA LEU A 241 30.32 43.32 -2.97
C LEU A 241 29.64 42.40 -4.03
N ARG A 242 30.22 42.23 -5.23
CA ARG A 242 29.60 41.41 -6.30
C ARG A 242 29.37 39.95 -5.92
N PHE A 243 30.09 39.41 -4.93
CA PHE A 243 29.87 38.05 -4.42
C PHE A 243 28.47 37.83 -3.83
N LEU A 244 27.75 38.88 -3.40
CA LEU A 244 26.38 38.78 -2.90
C LEU A 244 25.39 38.22 -3.95
N ARG A 245 25.75 38.25 -5.24
CA ARG A 245 25.02 37.56 -6.33
C ARG A 245 24.86 36.05 -6.08
N ALA A 246 25.72 35.42 -5.27
CA ALA A 246 25.55 34.03 -4.88
C ALA A 246 24.29 33.78 -4.04
N LEU A 247 23.73 34.80 -3.36
CA LEU A 247 22.45 34.70 -2.65
C LEU A 247 21.25 34.56 -3.59
N SER A 248 21.36 34.96 -4.86
CA SER A 248 20.29 34.77 -5.85
C SER A 248 19.96 33.28 -6.08
N LEU A 249 20.88 32.36 -5.74
CA LEU A 249 20.61 30.92 -5.73
C LEU A 249 19.50 30.51 -4.75
N LEU A 250 19.19 31.33 -3.72
CA LEU A 250 18.07 31.10 -2.80
C LEU A 250 16.70 31.18 -3.48
N GLU A 251 16.60 31.79 -4.67
CA GLU A 251 15.36 31.83 -5.45
C GLU A 251 15.14 30.54 -6.26
N PHE A 252 16.20 29.76 -6.52
CA PHE A 252 16.16 28.58 -7.38
C PHE A 252 15.11 27.51 -7.00
N PRO A 253 14.86 27.18 -5.70
CA PRO A 253 13.82 26.23 -5.33
C PRO A 253 12.42 26.70 -5.73
N ASN A 254 12.15 28.01 -5.57
CA ASN A 254 10.87 28.62 -5.95
C ASN A 254 10.71 28.63 -7.48
N ILE A 255 11.79 28.92 -8.21
CA ILE A 255 11.83 28.87 -9.68
C ILE A 255 11.51 27.46 -10.20
N LEU A 256 12.13 26.41 -9.63
CA LEU A 256 11.84 25.02 -9.99
C LEU A 256 10.40 24.60 -9.69
N GLN A 257 9.82 25.12 -8.61
CA GLN A 257 8.42 24.90 -8.23
C GLN A 257 7.46 25.58 -9.21
N PHE A 258 7.71 26.85 -9.58
CA PHE A 258 6.94 27.58 -10.58
C PHE A 258 6.98 26.91 -11.97
N LEU A 259 8.13 26.37 -12.36
CA LEU A 259 8.29 25.58 -13.58
C LEU A 259 7.70 24.15 -13.49
N LYS A 260 7.13 23.76 -12.34
CA LYS A 260 6.50 22.45 -12.06
C LYS A 260 7.44 21.24 -12.27
N ILE A 261 8.75 21.48 -12.15
CA ILE A 261 9.82 20.47 -12.23
C ILE A 261 9.86 19.69 -10.92
N THR A 262 10.04 20.38 -9.79
CA THR A 262 10.00 19.79 -8.46
C THR A 262 8.56 19.71 -7.95
N ARG A 263 7.93 18.53 -8.05
CA ARG A 263 6.53 18.30 -7.64
C ARG A 263 6.36 17.64 -6.26
N SER A 264 7.43 17.10 -5.66
CA SER A 264 7.37 16.40 -4.38
C SER A 264 7.87 17.31 -3.26
N TYR A 265 7.22 17.27 -2.09
CA TYR A 265 7.72 17.94 -0.88
C TYR A 265 9.18 17.59 -0.59
N ASN A 266 9.57 16.33 -0.77
CA ASN A 266 10.95 15.89 -0.53
C ASN A 266 11.95 16.52 -1.52
N SER A 267 11.59 16.69 -2.81
CA SER A 267 12.50 17.30 -3.78
C SER A 267 12.56 18.83 -3.66
N ILE A 268 11.46 19.50 -3.29
CA ILE A 268 11.44 20.93 -2.96
C ILE A 268 12.29 21.20 -1.70
N LYS A 269 12.17 20.36 -0.66
CA LYS A 269 12.96 20.47 0.57
C LYS A 269 14.45 20.21 0.32
N LEU A 270 14.78 19.21 -0.51
CA LEU A 270 16.16 18.90 -0.90
C LEU A 270 16.80 20.05 -1.68
N THR A 271 16.14 20.60 -2.71
CA THR A 271 16.69 21.73 -3.48
C THR A 271 16.80 23.00 -2.63
N SER A 272 15.88 23.22 -1.70
CA SER A 272 15.95 24.32 -0.72
C SER A 272 17.17 24.20 0.20
N MET A 273 17.40 23.03 0.80
CA MET A 273 18.58 22.79 1.67
C MET A 273 19.90 22.95 0.92
N LEU A 274 19.98 22.43 -0.32
CA LEU A 274 21.15 22.60 -1.18
C LEU A 274 21.38 24.06 -1.57
N ALA A 275 20.32 24.81 -1.90
CA ALA A 275 20.41 26.23 -2.23
C ALA A 275 20.94 27.07 -1.06
N VAL A 276 20.48 26.83 0.18
CA VAL A 276 20.99 27.53 1.37
C VAL A 276 22.44 27.15 1.66
N LEU A 277 22.80 25.87 1.58
CA LEU A 277 24.17 25.40 1.81
C LEU A 277 25.17 26.02 0.82
N VAL A 278 24.87 25.98 -0.48
CA VAL A 278 25.77 26.46 -1.54
C VAL A 278 25.85 28.00 -1.56
N SER A 279 24.73 28.72 -1.39
CA SER A 279 24.74 30.19 -1.40
C SER A 279 25.48 30.79 -0.20
N SER A 280 25.31 30.21 1.00
CA SER A 280 26.02 30.65 2.21
C SER A 280 27.52 30.37 2.14
N TRP A 281 27.92 29.20 1.63
CA TRP A 281 29.33 28.85 1.41
C TRP A 281 30.02 29.80 0.41
N LEU A 282 29.40 30.04 -0.76
CA LEU A 282 29.96 30.94 -1.78
C LEU A 282 30.00 32.41 -1.33
N THR A 283 29.01 32.89 -0.56
CA THR A 283 29.08 34.25 -0.01
C THR A 283 30.12 34.39 1.09
N ALA A 284 30.30 33.40 1.97
CA ALA A 284 31.37 33.42 2.97
C ALA A 284 32.76 33.46 2.32
N ALA A 285 32.96 32.66 1.27
CA ALA A 285 34.19 32.66 0.47
C ALA A 285 34.44 34.02 -0.21
N GLY A 286 33.38 34.65 -0.74
CA GLY A 286 33.48 35.98 -1.36
C GLY A 286 33.77 37.10 -0.35
N PHE A 287 33.21 37.00 0.86
CA PHE A 287 33.48 37.95 1.94
C PHE A 287 34.94 37.86 2.42
N ILE A 288 35.43 36.67 2.74
CA ILE A 288 36.82 36.52 3.19
C ILE A 288 37.83 36.84 2.07
N HIS A 289 37.49 36.55 0.81
CA HIS A 289 38.25 36.98 -0.36
C HIS A 289 38.34 38.51 -0.48
N LEU A 290 37.26 39.25 -0.22
CA LEU A 290 37.31 40.71 -0.21
C LEU A 290 38.20 41.23 0.95
N VAL A 291 38.03 40.68 2.15
CA VAL A 291 38.71 41.15 3.37
C VAL A 291 40.22 40.88 3.34
N GLU A 292 40.65 39.65 3.05
CA GLU A 292 42.09 39.31 3.06
C GLU A 292 42.86 40.02 1.94
N ASN A 293 42.28 40.19 0.74
CA ASN A 293 42.92 40.92 -0.35
C ASN A 293 42.97 42.45 -0.12
N TYR A 294 42.04 43.03 0.66
CA TYR A 294 42.02 44.46 0.97
C TYR A 294 42.94 44.81 2.16
N GLY A 295 43.00 43.92 3.17
CA GLY A 295 43.71 44.14 4.44
C GLY A 295 42.89 44.93 5.46
N ASP A 296 43.35 44.97 6.71
CA ASP A 296 42.71 45.77 7.76
C ASP A 296 42.96 47.28 7.51
N PRO A 297 41.93 48.16 7.47
CA PRO A 297 42.09 49.58 7.14
C PRO A 297 42.98 50.39 8.09
N TRP A 298 43.23 49.86 9.28
CA TRP A 298 43.97 50.50 10.39
C TRP A 298 45.39 49.93 10.58
N ALA A 299 45.79 48.93 9.78
CA ALA A 299 47.13 48.35 9.83
C ALA A 299 48.11 49.13 8.91
N ASN A 300 49.19 49.64 9.50
CA ASN A 300 50.31 50.26 8.79
C ASN A 300 51.63 49.55 9.19
N PRO A 301 52.32 48.84 8.27
CA PRO A 301 51.93 48.56 6.88
C PRO A 301 50.67 47.69 6.78
N ARG A 302 50.01 47.73 5.62
CA ARG A 302 48.82 46.90 5.35
C ARG A 302 49.19 45.42 5.39
N ASN A 303 48.32 44.63 6.01
CA ASN A 303 48.47 43.19 6.20
C ASN A 303 47.64 42.37 5.18
N ASN A 304 47.58 42.83 3.93
CA ASN A 304 46.83 42.14 2.88
C ASN A 304 47.52 40.82 2.47
N GLN A 305 46.70 39.82 2.13
CA GLN A 305 47.14 38.55 1.57
C GLN A 305 46.46 38.32 0.23
N ASN A 306 47.24 38.17 -0.83
CA ASN A 306 46.72 37.86 -2.16
C ASN A 306 46.28 36.38 -2.20
N ILE A 307 45.00 36.13 -1.93
CA ILE A 307 44.36 34.79 -1.94
C ILE A 307 43.37 34.75 -3.11
N SER A 308 43.36 33.67 -3.90
CA SER A 308 42.34 33.55 -4.97
C SER A 308 40.97 33.17 -4.39
N TYR A 309 39.90 33.51 -5.11
CA TYR A 309 38.55 33.17 -4.68
C TYR A 309 38.34 31.66 -4.46
N PHE A 310 39.01 30.81 -5.25
CA PHE A 310 38.89 29.36 -5.12
C PHE A 310 39.62 28.81 -3.88
N ASP A 311 40.74 29.42 -3.49
CA ASP A 311 41.43 29.11 -2.23
C ASP A 311 40.57 29.52 -1.02
N CYS A 312 39.84 30.64 -1.12
CA CYS A 312 38.85 31.05 -0.12
C CYS A 312 37.66 30.07 -0.05
N VAL A 313 37.16 29.57 -1.19
CA VAL A 313 36.11 28.54 -1.25
C VAL A 313 36.56 27.25 -0.56
N TYR A 314 37.81 26.82 -0.81
CA TYR A 314 38.43 25.69 -0.12
C TYR A 314 38.56 25.93 1.39
N LEU A 315 39.10 27.08 1.82
CA LEU A 315 39.22 27.45 3.23
C LEU A 315 37.87 27.41 3.96
N MET A 316 36.81 27.97 3.36
CA MET A 316 35.47 27.91 3.95
C MET A 316 34.96 26.46 4.07
N MET A 317 35.20 25.60 3.06
CA MET A 317 34.76 24.20 3.08
C MET A 317 35.50 23.38 4.15
N VAL A 318 36.82 23.53 4.25
CA VAL A 318 37.68 22.87 5.26
C VAL A 318 37.33 23.31 6.67
N THR A 319 36.90 24.57 6.85
CA THR A 319 36.44 25.13 8.12
C THR A 319 35.03 24.64 8.48
N MET A 320 34.08 24.71 7.54
CA MET A 320 32.68 24.29 7.73
C MET A 320 32.54 22.79 8.01
N SER A 321 33.42 21.97 7.42
CA SER A 321 33.51 20.53 7.68
C SER A 321 34.35 20.16 8.91
N THR A 322 34.85 21.14 9.67
CA THR A 322 35.68 20.97 10.89
C THR A 322 37.00 20.22 10.71
N VAL A 323 37.52 20.13 9.47
CA VAL A 323 38.78 19.43 9.16
C VAL A 323 40.02 20.27 9.50
N GLY A 324 39.99 21.58 9.19
CA GLY A 324 40.96 22.55 9.70
C GLY A 324 42.44 22.31 9.40
N TYR A 325 42.82 21.94 8.17
CA TYR A 325 44.22 21.61 7.80
C TYR A 325 45.27 22.69 8.15
N GLY A 326 44.90 23.98 8.16
CA GLY A 326 45.79 25.09 8.54
C GLY A 326 46.82 25.50 7.47
N ASP A 327 46.78 24.87 6.30
CA ASP A 327 47.54 25.18 5.09
C ASP A 327 47.25 26.58 4.55
N ILE A 328 45.98 26.98 4.57
CA ILE A 328 45.51 28.35 4.29
C ILE A 328 44.80 28.87 5.54
N SER A 329 45.06 30.13 5.90
CA SER A 329 44.46 30.77 7.07
C SER A 329 44.37 32.29 6.94
N SER A 330 43.39 32.88 7.62
CA SER A 330 43.12 34.32 7.63
C SER A 330 44.13 35.07 8.50
N LYS A 331 44.84 36.04 7.92
CA LYS A 331 45.83 36.86 8.62
C LYS A 331 45.27 38.19 9.09
N THR A 332 44.24 38.72 8.44
CA THR A 332 43.60 39.97 8.86
C THR A 332 42.79 39.78 10.15
N VAL A 333 42.66 40.84 10.94
CA VAL A 333 41.84 40.87 12.16
C VAL A 333 40.36 40.80 11.78
N LEU A 334 39.92 41.55 10.76
CA LEU A 334 38.56 41.46 10.23
C LEU A 334 38.23 40.04 9.73
N GLY A 335 39.15 39.38 9.03
CA GLY A 335 38.99 38.01 8.56
C GLY A 335 38.89 37.01 9.70
N ARG A 336 39.72 37.14 10.74
CA ARG A 336 39.65 36.29 11.94
C ARG A 336 38.35 36.48 12.72
N VAL A 337 37.87 37.72 12.88
CA VAL A 337 36.56 37.98 13.51
C VAL A 337 35.43 37.35 12.72
N PHE A 338 35.44 37.47 11.38
CA PHE A 338 34.48 36.79 10.52
C PHE A 338 34.55 35.27 10.67
N MET A 339 35.75 34.69 10.70
CA MET A 339 35.95 33.23 10.85
C MET A 339 35.36 32.69 12.17
N VAL A 340 35.45 33.44 13.28
CA VAL A 340 34.81 33.02 14.55
C VAL A 340 33.29 32.92 14.41
N PHE A 341 32.63 33.92 13.81
CA PHE A 341 31.19 33.86 13.55
C PHE A 341 30.82 32.79 12.50
N TYR A 342 31.64 32.61 11.46
CA TYR A 342 31.43 31.61 10.42
C TYR A 342 31.61 30.18 10.93
N ILE A 343 32.53 29.91 11.87
CA ILE A 343 32.65 28.60 12.52
C ILE A 343 31.36 28.25 13.27
N ILE A 344 30.82 29.17 14.07
CA ILE A 344 29.58 28.94 14.85
C ILE A 344 28.38 28.70 13.91
N GLY A 345 28.16 29.59 12.94
CA GLY A 345 27.02 29.47 12.01
C GLY A 345 27.18 28.33 10.99
N GLY A 346 28.38 28.17 10.43
CA GLY A 346 28.71 27.15 9.43
C GLY A 346 28.64 25.74 9.99
N PHE A 347 29.14 25.51 11.21
CA PHE A 347 28.99 24.21 11.88
C PHE A 347 27.53 23.85 12.12
N ALA A 348 26.72 24.80 12.59
CA ALA A 348 25.28 24.59 12.80
C ALA A 348 24.55 24.25 11.47
N LEU A 349 24.88 24.95 10.37
CA LEU A 349 24.33 24.66 9.04
C LEU A 349 24.78 23.29 8.52
N PHE A 350 26.06 22.94 8.68
CA PHE A 350 26.61 21.65 8.24
C PHE A 350 25.97 20.48 8.99
N ALA A 351 25.99 20.53 10.33
CA ALA A 351 25.46 19.49 11.19
C ALA A 351 23.95 19.27 11.05
N THR A 352 23.17 20.32 10.70
CA THR A 352 21.72 20.20 10.51
C THR A 352 21.31 19.80 9.09
N TYR A 353 21.97 20.31 8.05
CA TYR A 353 21.56 20.04 6.66
C TYR A 353 22.21 18.81 6.04
N VAL A 354 23.50 18.54 6.28
CA VAL A 354 24.19 17.42 5.60
C VAL A 354 23.56 16.06 5.96
N PRO A 355 23.26 15.73 7.24
CA PRO A 355 22.57 14.48 7.57
C PRO A 355 21.15 14.40 7.01
N GLN A 356 20.44 15.54 6.87
CA GLN A 356 19.11 15.57 6.26
C GLN A 356 19.16 15.34 4.74
N ILE A 357 20.15 15.92 4.05
CA ILE A 357 20.41 15.68 2.63
C ILE A 357 20.73 14.19 2.39
N VAL A 358 21.66 13.61 3.17
CA VAL A 358 22.00 12.18 3.10
C VAL A 358 20.77 11.30 3.35
N LYS A 359 19.95 11.61 4.36
CA LYS A 359 18.70 10.87 4.65
C LYS A 359 17.62 11.00 3.57
N MET A 360 17.64 12.05 2.76
CA MET A 360 16.72 12.22 1.62
C MET A 360 17.24 11.57 0.34
N VAL A 361 18.54 11.62 0.08
CA VAL A 361 19.17 11.00 -1.11
C VAL A 361 19.29 9.48 -0.95
N GLY A 362 19.64 9.01 0.26
CA GLY A 362 19.74 7.57 0.58
C GLY A 362 18.40 6.82 0.63
N ARG A 363 17.26 7.52 0.49
CA ARG A 363 15.93 6.92 0.33
C ARG A 363 15.70 6.43 -1.11
N GLN A 364 16.57 5.57 -1.62
CA GLN A 364 16.29 4.78 -2.80
C GLN A 364 15.47 3.55 -2.41
N ASN A 365 14.35 3.32 -3.10
CA ASN A 365 13.54 2.12 -2.89
C ASN A 365 14.28 0.91 -3.50
N LYS A 366 15.04 0.20 -2.66
CA LYS A 366 15.71 -1.08 -2.98
C LYS A 366 14.81 -2.11 -3.66
N TYR A 367 13.52 -2.10 -3.31
CA TYR A 367 12.46 -2.95 -3.85
C TYR A 367 11.49 -2.18 -4.78
N GLY A 368 12.04 -1.16 -5.46
CA GLY A 368 11.42 -0.46 -6.58
C GLY A 368 11.63 -1.19 -7.90
N GLY A 369 11.73 -0.46 -9.00
CA GLY A 369 11.90 -1.05 -10.35
C GLY A 369 10.62 -1.67 -10.91
N THR A 370 10.75 -2.27 -12.10
CA THR A 370 9.71 -2.99 -12.85
C THR A 370 10.23 -4.37 -13.20
N TYR A 371 9.40 -5.40 -13.09
CA TYR A 371 9.75 -6.73 -13.60
C TYR A 371 9.99 -6.68 -15.11
N MET A 372 11.03 -7.38 -15.57
CA MET A 372 11.43 -7.42 -16.98
C MET A 372 11.20 -8.83 -17.52
N MET A 373 10.09 -9.03 -18.23
CA MET A 373 9.66 -10.35 -18.72
C MET A 373 10.70 -11.01 -19.65
N VAL A 374 11.25 -12.14 -19.22
CA VAL A 374 12.11 -13.01 -20.04
C VAL A 374 11.22 -13.80 -21.01
N HIS A 375 11.52 -13.73 -22.30
CA HIS A 375 10.73 -14.44 -23.31
C HIS A 375 10.88 -15.97 -23.15
N GLY A 376 9.75 -16.68 -23.04
CA GLY A 376 9.71 -18.13 -22.87
C GLY A 376 9.69 -18.62 -21.42
N ARG A 377 9.90 -17.75 -20.43
CA ARG A 377 9.60 -18.06 -19.02
C ARG A 377 8.19 -17.60 -18.65
N LYS A 378 7.59 -18.29 -17.68
CA LYS A 378 6.35 -17.88 -17.00
C LYS A 378 6.69 -17.20 -15.68
N HIS A 379 5.82 -16.33 -15.20
CA HIS A 379 5.93 -15.79 -13.84
C HIS A 379 4.60 -15.88 -13.08
N ILE A 380 4.72 -15.99 -11.76
CA ILE A 380 3.61 -16.08 -10.80
C ILE A 380 3.73 -14.91 -9.83
N VAL A 381 2.64 -14.21 -9.56
CA VAL A 381 2.60 -13.08 -8.62
C VAL A 381 2.00 -13.52 -7.29
N VAL A 382 2.77 -13.43 -6.21
CA VAL A 382 2.37 -13.80 -4.84
C VAL A 382 2.20 -12.55 -3.99
N CYS A 383 1.11 -12.46 -3.25
CA CYS A 383 0.77 -11.30 -2.42
C CYS A 383 -0.07 -11.69 -1.20
N GLY A 384 -0.31 -10.74 -0.28
CA GLY A 384 -1.39 -10.84 0.71
C GLY A 384 -0.90 -10.85 2.15
N HIS A 385 -0.20 -11.91 2.54
CA HIS A 385 0.50 -12.02 3.82
C HIS A 385 1.85 -12.71 3.63
N VAL A 386 2.83 -11.92 3.19
CA VAL A 386 4.19 -12.38 2.86
C VAL A 386 5.07 -12.34 4.11
N THR A 387 5.33 -13.49 4.73
CA THR A 387 6.18 -13.64 5.94
C THR A 387 7.20 -14.75 5.77
N LEU A 388 8.17 -14.86 6.69
CA LEU A 388 9.22 -15.87 6.62
C LEU A 388 8.65 -17.29 6.50
N GLU A 389 7.66 -17.64 7.32
CA GLU A 389 7.02 -18.95 7.32
C GLU A 389 6.22 -19.22 6.03
N THR A 390 5.39 -18.25 5.59
CA THR A 390 4.58 -18.46 4.38
C THR A 390 5.43 -18.56 3.12
N VAL A 391 6.52 -17.78 3.04
CA VAL A 391 7.46 -17.82 1.90
C VAL A 391 8.36 -19.06 1.96
N SER A 392 8.91 -19.45 3.11
CA SER A 392 9.81 -20.61 3.18
C SER A 392 9.08 -21.91 2.83
N VAL A 393 7.85 -22.09 3.31
CA VAL A 393 7.03 -23.26 2.96
C VAL A 393 6.65 -23.22 1.47
N LEU A 394 6.18 -22.07 0.97
CA LEU A 394 5.76 -21.93 -0.42
C LEU A 394 6.91 -22.18 -1.41
N LEU A 395 8.08 -21.57 -1.21
CA LEU A 395 9.21 -21.72 -2.14
C LEU A 395 9.76 -23.15 -2.15
N LYS A 396 9.79 -23.82 -1.00
CA LYS A 396 10.18 -25.22 -0.89
C LYS A 396 9.19 -26.12 -1.64
N ASP A 397 7.92 -26.10 -1.24
CA ASP A 397 6.87 -26.91 -1.90
C ASP A 397 6.77 -26.61 -3.41
N PHE A 398 7.02 -25.37 -3.85
CA PHE A 398 6.92 -24.97 -5.25
C PHE A 398 8.13 -25.38 -6.09
N PHE A 399 9.37 -25.21 -5.60
CA PHE A 399 10.55 -25.57 -6.38
C PHE A 399 10.83 -27.08 -6.34
N ASP A 400 10.65 -27.74 -5.20
CA ASP A 400 10.89 -29.19 -5.06
C ASP A 400 9.90 -30.00 -5.92
N LYS A 401 8.63 -29.55 -6.06
CA LYS A 401 7.63 -30.19 -6.95
C LYS A 401 7.87 -29.95 -8.44
N ASN A 402 8.77 -29.05 -8.81
CA ASN A 402 8.98 -28.59 -10.18
C ASN A 402 10.41 -28.81 -10.70
N GLU A 403 11.21 -29.62 -10.00
CA GLU A 403 12.50 -30.08 -10.50
C GLU A 403 12.32 -30.83 -11.84
N GLY A 404 12.87 -30.26 -12.93
CA GLY A 404 12.72 -30.78 -14.30
C GLY A 404 11.56 -30.22 -15.13
N LYS A 405 10.82 -29.20 -14.66
CA LYS A 405 9.76 -28.51 -15.45
C LYS A 405 10.21 -27.15 -15.99
N GLU A 406 9.33 -26.50 -16.76
CA GLU A 406 9.50 -25.12 -17.28
C GLU A 406 9.91 -24.14 -16.17
N GLU A 407 10.95 -23.34 -16.42
CA GLU A 407 11.42 -22.33 -15.48
C GLU A 407 10.33 -21.26 -15.26
N THR A 408 9.85 -21.19 -14.01
CA THR A 408 8.80 -20.26 -13.58
C THR A 408 9.34 -19.37 -12.46
N ASP A 409 9.32 -18.06 -12.69
CA ASP A 409 9.80 -17.06 -11.74
C ASP A 409 8.68 -16.64 -10.76
N VAL A 410 9.00 -16.44 -9.48
CA VAL A 410 8.02 -16.16 -8.42
C VAL A 410 8.23 -14.75 -7.86
N LEU A 411 7.29 -13.85 -8.16
CA LEU A 411 7.38 -12.43 -7.82
C LEU A 411 6.51 -12.13 -6.59
N PHE A 412 7.11 -11.60 -5.54
CA PHE A 412 6.40 -11.24 -4.31
C PHE A 412 6.05 -9.75 -4.29
N MET A 413 4.80 -9.40 -3.97
CA MET A 413 4.37 -8.01 -3.77
C MET A 413 3.75 -7.82 -2.39
N GLU A 414 4.28 -6.87 -1.62
CA GLU A 414 3.75 -6.50 -0.30
C GLU A 414 4.00 -5.02 0.02
N GLU A 415 3.15 -4.43 0.88
CA GLU A 415 3.28 -3.03 1.31
C GLU A 415 4.31 -2.81 2.42
N ILE A 416 4.84 -3.89 2.99
CA ILE A 416 5.84 -3.90 4.07
C ILE A 416 7.17 -4.41 3.49
N THR A 417 8.28 -3.75 3.80
CA THR A 417 9.61 -4.21 3.39
C THR A 417 9.99 -5.50 4.14
N PRO A 418 10.67 -6.47 3.49
CA PRO A 418 11.00 -7.76 4.09
C PRO A 418 11.89 -7.63 5.33
N SER A 419 11.75 -8.58 6.27
CA SER A 419 12.69 -8.73 7.39
C SER A 419 14.07 -9.15 6.87
N LEU A 420 15.12 -8.95 7.69
CA LEU A 420 16.49 -9.36 7.34
C LEU A 420 16.61 -10.86 7.04
N GLU A 421 15.81 -11.69 7.70
CA GLU A 421 15.75 -13.14 7.47
C GLU A 421 15.09 -13.46 6.12
N LEU A 422 14.00 -12.76 5.79
CA LEU A 422 13.32 -12.91 4.50
C LEU A 422 14.18 -12.36 3.34
N GLU A 423 14.98 -11.32 3.58
CA GLU A 423 16.02 -10.90 2.63
C GLU A 423 17.06 -12.00 2.34
N VAL A 424 17.40 -12.85 3.32
CA VAL A 424 18.33 -13.96 3.11
C VAL A 424 17.69 -15.01 2.21
N ILE A 425 16.41 -15.36 2.42
CA ILE A 425 15.70 -16.29 1.53
C ILE A 425 15.66 -15.77 0.08
N PHE A 426 15.31 -14.50 -0.14
CA PHE A 426 15.31 -13.93 -1.50
C PHE A 426 16.71 -13.82 -2.13
N LYS A 427 17.79 -13.78 -1.34
CA LYS A 427 19.17 -13.88 -1.85
C LYS A 427 19.53 -15.33 -2.21
N THR A 428 19.09 -16.32 -1.44
CA THR A 428 19.28 -17.75 -1.75
C THR A 428 18.60 -18.14 -3.06
N TYR A 429 17.39 -17.64 -3.33
CA TYR A 429 16.63 -17.93 -4.54
C TYR A 429 16.67 -16.82 -5.62
N PHE A 430 17.68 -15.94 -5.58
CA PHE A 430 17.78 -14.72 -6.41
C PHE A 430 17.55 -14.92 -7.93
N MET A 431 17.91 -16.09 -8.48
CA MET A 431 17.71 -16.39 -9.92
C MET A 431 16.28 -16.81 -10.31
N LYS A 432 15.37 -16.97 -9.32
CA LYS A 432 13.98 -17.40 -9.49
C LYS A 432 12.96 -16.60 -8.67
N THR A 433 13.39 -15.73 -7.75
CA THR A 433 12.49 -14.96 -6.87
C THR A 433 12.89 -13.50 -6.79
N GLU A 434 11.93 -12.59 -6.98
CA GLU A 434 12.10 -11.15 -6.83
C GLU A 434 11.02 -10.56 -5.91
N PHE A 435 11.34 -9.49 -5.18
CA PHE A 435 10.41 -8.83 -4.26
C PHE A 435 10.18 -7.36 -4.64
N PHE A 436 8.91 -6.96 -4.73
CA PHE A 436 8.46 -5.64 -5.12
C PHE A 436 7.65 -4.97 -4.00
N TYR A 437 8.20 -3.92 -3.39
CA TYR A 437 7.46 -3.08 -2.44
C TYR A 437 6.31 -2.35 -3.17
N GLY A 438 5.06 -2.61 -2.81
CA GLY A 438 3.88 -2.02 -3.46
C GLY A 438 2.57 -2.72 -3.11
N SER A 439 1.45 -2.21 -3.65
CA SER A 439 0.10 -2.67 -3.30
C SER A 439 -0.66 -3.19 -4.51
N VAL A 440 -1.20 -4.40 -4.38
CA VAL A 440 -2.12 -5.02 -5.34
C VAL A 440 -3.34 -4.13 -5.64
N LEU A 441 -3.75 -3.28 -4.69
CA LEU A 441 -4.86 -2.34 -4.83
C LEU A 441 -4.54 -1.15 -5.76
N ARG A 442 -3.29 -1.01 -6.25
CA ARG A 442 -2.85 0.10 -7.11
C ARG A 442 -2.55 -0.38 -8.52
N TYR A 443 -3.31 0.10 -9.49
CA TYR A 443 -3.10 -0.13 -10.93
C TYR A 443 -1.64 0.01 -11.39
N ARG A 444 -0.90 0.99 -10.84
CA ARG A 444 0.51 1.22 -11.18
C ARG A 444 1.44 0.11 -10.70
N ASP A 445 1.14 -0.50 -9.55
CA ASP A 445 1.97 -1.53 -8.94
C ASP A 445 1.66 -2.89 -9.58
N LEU A 446 0.40 -3.15 -9.98
CA LEU A 446 -0.01 -4.30 -10.80
C LEU A 446 0.67 -4.31 -12.18
N LYS A 447 0.69 -3.17 -12.88
CA LYS A 447 1.41 -3.06 -14.16
C LYS A 447 2.92 -3.28 -13.99
N ARG A 448 3.49 -2.81 -12.89
CA ARG A 448 4.94 -2.88 -12.61
C ARG A 448 5.48 -4.31 -12.43
N VAL A 449 4.62 -5.29 -12.15
CA VAL A 449 4.95 -6.74 -12.13
C VAL A 449 4.31 -7.50 -13.30
N GLU A 450 3.78 -6.78 -14.29
CA GLU A 450 3.09 -7.29 -15.49
C GLU A 450 2.11 -8.44 -15.21
N VAL A 451 1.12 -8.19 -14.33
CA VAL A 451 0.02 -9.14 -14.01
C VAL A 451 -0.74 -9.61 -15.25
N ALA A 452 -0.75 -8.83 -16.34
CA ALA A 452 -1.44 -9.17 -17.59
C ALA A 452 -0.76 -10.32 -18.39
N SER A 453 0.47 -10.70 -18.05
CA SER A 453 1.18 -11.85 -18.62
C SER A 453 1.61 -12.88 -17.56
N ALA A 454 1.16 -12.75 -16.31
CA ALA A 454 1.39 -13.74 -15.27
C ALA A 454 0.52 -14.99 -15.49
N ASP A 455 1.06 -16.18 -15.23
CA ASP A 455 0.35 -17.46 -15.35
C ASP A 455 -0.72 -17.60 -14.25
N ALA A 456 -0.40 -17.16 -13.02
CA ALA A 456 -1.33 -17.09 -11.91
C ALA A 456 -0.97 -15.97 -10.91
N CYS A 457 -1.99 -15.52 -10.17
CA CYS A 457 -1.85 -14.70 -8.97
C CYS A 457 -2.26 -15.50 -7.71
N LEU A 458 -1.40 -15.55 -6.70
CA LEU A 458 -1.68 -16.16 -5.40
C LEU A 458 -1.93 -15.08 -4.35
N VAL A 459 -3.05 -15.19 -3.63
CA VAL A 459 -3.42 -14.31 -2.50
C VAL A 459 -3.37 -15.14 -1.22
N LEU A 460 -2.35 -14.88 -0.39
CA LEU A 460 -2.10 -15.54 0.90
C LEU A 460 -2.79 -14.76 2.04
N THR A 461 -3.25 -15.48 3.06
CA THR A 461 -4.00 -14.92 4.21
C THR A 461 -3.24 -15.08 5.52
N ASN A 462 -3.36 -14.12 6.43
CA ASN A 462 -2.83 -14.22 7.79
C ASN A 462 -3.68 -15.18 8.66
N ARG A 463 -3.20 -16.42 8.85
CA ARG A 463 -3.85 -17.45 9.67
C ARG A 463 -3.98 -17.11 11.16
N HIS A 464 -3.22 -16.11 11.64
CA HIS A 464 -3.14 -15.72 13.05
C HIS A 464 -3.63 -14.28 13.28
N CYS A 465 -4.50 -13.76 12.42
CA CYS A 465 -5.11 -12.44 12.57
C CYS A 465 -6.16 -12.39 13.71
N SER A 466 -6.23 -11.26 14.42
CA SER A 466 -7.22 -11.02 15.48
C SER A 466 -8.66 -10.94 14.99
N ASN A 467 -8.89 -10.65 13.69
CA ASN A 467 -10.21 -10.60 13.07
C ASN A 467 -10.18 -11.24 11.65
N PRO A 468 -10.60 -12.52 11.52
CA PRO A 468 -10.62 -13.24 10.24
C PRO A 468 -11.46 -12.59 9.15
N ASP A 469 -12.57 -11.94 9.48
CA ASP A 469 -13.45 -11.33 8.47
C ASP A 469 -12.86 -10.06 7.87
N ALA A 470 -12.03 -9.33 8.62
CA ALA A 470 -11.30 -8.16 8.12
C ALA A 470 -10.16 -8.57 7.17
N GLU A 471 -9.44 -9.65 7.51
CA GLU A 471 -8.40 -10.25 6.66
C GLU A 471 -9.01 -10.83 5.36
N ASP A 472 -10.12 -11.57 5.47
CA ASP A 472 -10.86 -12.06 4.30
C ASP A 472 -11.37 -10.92 3.41
N ALA A 473 -11.95 -9.86 3.99
CA ALA A 473 -12.38 -8.69 3.23
C ALA A 473 -11.22 -8.00 2.50
N ALA A 474 -10.05 -7.87 3.13
CA ALA A 474 -8.85 -7.35 2.48
C ALA A 474 -8.39 -8.24 1.31
N ASN A 475 -8.44 -9.57 1.48
CA ASN A 475 -8.09 -10.52 0.43
C ASN A 475 -9.11 -10.55 -0.72
N ILE A 476 -10.41 -10.42 -0.44
CA ILE A 476 -11.45 -10.23 -1.46
C ILE A 476 -11.20 -8.93 -2.25
N MET A 477 -10.86 -7.82 -1.58
CA MET A 477 -10.53 -6.57 -2.28
C MET A 477 -9.26 -6.67 -3.14
N ARG A 478 -8.25 -7.45 -2.72
CA ARG A 478 -7.07 -7.77 -3.53
C ARG A 478 -7.48 -8.53 -4.81
N VAL A 479 -8.33 -9.55 -4.71
CA VAL A 479 -8.89 -10.29 -5.86
C VAL A 479 -9.69 -9.38 -6.80
N ILE A 480 -10.59 -8.55 -6.26
CA ILE A 480 -11.37 -7.59 -7.06
C ILE A 480 -10.45 -6.65 -7.85
N SER A 481 -9.36 -6.15 -7.24
CA SER A 481 -8.40 -5.28 -7.96
C SER A 481 -7.69 -6.03 -9.09
N ILE A 482 -7.27 -7.28 -8.86
CA ILE A 482 -6.62 -8.10 -9.90
C ILE A 482 -7.59 -8.38 -11.06
N LYS A 483 -8.81 -8.85 -10.76
CA LYS A 483 -9.84 -9.17 -11.76
C LYS A 483 -10.44 -7.95 -12.46
N THR A 484 -10.27 -6.75 -11.91
CA THR A 484 -10.60 -5.47 -12.57
C THR A 484 -9.44 -4.99 -13.47
N PHE A 485 -8.19 -5.28 -13.11
CA PHE A 485 -7.01 -4.95 -13.93
C PHE A 485 -6.90 -5.84 -15.17
N TYR A 486 -7.06 -7.16 -15.01
CA TYR A 486 -7.01 -8.13 -16.10
C TYR A 486 -7.90 -9.34 -15.78
N PRO A 487 -9.12 -9.45 -16.36
CA PRO A 487 -10.12 -10.45 -15.97
C PRO A 487 -9.67 -11.92 -16.13
N SER A 488 -8.81 -12.19 -17.11
CA SER A 488 -8.42 -13.54 -17.54
C SER A 488 -7.18 -14.12 -16.85
N VAL A 489 -6.54 -13.41 -15.90
CA VAL A 489 -5.49 -14.05 -15.07
C VAL A 489 -6.15 -15.01 -14.09
N ARG A 490 -5.54 -16.17 -13.90
CA ARG A 490 -5.96 -17.17 -12.92
C ARG A 490 -5.65 -16.69 -11.51
N VAL A 491 -6.63 -16.70 -10.61
CA VAL A 491 -6.47 -16.25 -9.23
C VAL A 491 -6.73 -17.38 -8.24
N ILE A 492 -5.75 -17.62 -7.35
CA ILE A 492 -5.84 -18.59 -6.27
C ILE A 492 -5.81 -17.82 -4.94
N ILE A 493 -6.92 -17.81 -4.20
CA ILE A 493 -7.05 -17.07 -2.93
C ILE A 493 -7.23 -18.03 -1.76
N GLN A 494 -6.53 -17.76 -0.66
CA GLN A 494 -6.82 -18.34 0.65
C GLN A 494 -7.80 -17.43 1.42
N ILE A 495 -8.87 -18.02 1.96
CA ILE A 495 -9.79 -17.36 2.89
C ILE A 495 -9.92 -18.16 4.18
N LEU A 496 -10.24 -17.50 5.28
CA LEU A 496 -10.35 -18.09 6.60
C LEU A 496 -11.78 -18.60 6.84
N GLN A 497 -12.80 -17.79 6.57
CA GLN A 497 -14.20 -18.06 6.92
C GLN A 497 -15.04 -18.49 5.71
N PHE A 498 -15.79 -19.60 5.87
CA PHE A 498 -16.62 -20.16 4.79
C PHE A 498 -17.69 -19.17 4.28
N ARG A 499 -18.32 -18.38 5.15
CA ARG A 499 -19.31 -17.36 4.75
C ARG A 499 -18.77 -16.39 3.67
N ASN A 500 -17.49 -16.05 3.74
CA ASN A 500 -16.85 -15.06 2.88
C ASN A 500 -16.56 -15.61 1.47
N LYS A 501 -16.64 -16.94 1.28
CA LYS A 501 -16.55 -17.64 -0.02
C LYS A 501 -17.60 -17.13 -1.02
N SER A 502 -18.80 -16.84 -0.53
CA SER A 502 -19.93 -16.35 -1.34
C SER A 502 -19.62 -15.03 -2.06
N TYR A 503 -18.89 -14.10 -1.43
CA TYR A 503 -18.54 -12.82 -2.02
C TYR A 503 -17.62 -12.95 -3.24
N LEU A 504 -16.75 -13.97 -3.26
CA LEU A 504 -15.87 -14.25 -4.40
C LEU A 504 -16.65 -14.85 -5.58
N GLN A 505 -17.59 -15.76 -5.31
CA GLN A 505 -18.46 -16.35 -6.34
C GLN A 505 -19.38 -15.32 -7.01
N ASN A 506 -19.67 -14.21 -6.32
CA ASN A 506 -20.47 -13.09 -6.84
C ASN A 506 -19.66 -12.08 -7.68
N ILE A 507 -18.34 -12.26 -7.87
CA ILE A 507 -17.52 -11.39 -8.73
C ILE A 507 -17.76 -11.77 -10.20
N PRO A 508 -18.15 -10.83 -11.09
CA PRO A 508 -18.56 -11.16 -12.46
C PRO A 508 -17.44 -11.69 -13.37
N ASN A 509 -16.18 -11.48 -12.96
CA ASN A 509 -14.97 -11.96 -13.65
C ASN A 509 -14.33 -13.18 -12.95
N TRP A 510 -15.03 -13.80 -11.97
CA TRP A 510 -14.57 -15.02 -11.30
C TRP A 510 -15.02 -16.24 -12.09
N ASP A 511 -14.07 -17.05 -12.55
CA ASP A 511 -14.35 -18.18 -13.43
C ASP A 511 -13.53 -19.42 -13.08
N TRP A 512 -14.19 -20.35 -12.39
CA TRP A 512 -13.71 -21.68 -12.07
C TRP A 512 -13.22 -22.48 -13.30
N THR A 513 -13.78 -22.26 -14.50
CA THR A 513 -13.33 -22.94 -15.73
C THR A 513 -11.96 -22.46 -16.21
N LYS A 514 -11.56 -21.23 -15.83
CA LYS A 514 -10.20 -20.69 -16.02
C LYS A 514 -9.23 -21.10 -14.90
N GLY A 515 -9.69 -21.96 -13.98
CA GLY A 515 -8.89 -22.44 -12.85
C GLY A 515 -8.77 -21.46 -11.69
N ASP A 516 -9.63 -20.45 -11.61
CA ASP A 516 -9.78 -19.60 -10.40
C ASP A 516 -10.21 -20.48 -9.21
N CYS A 517 -9.53 -20.34 -8.08
CA CYS A 517 -9.66 -21.28 -6.96
C CYS A 517 -9.75 -20.58 -5.59
N ILE A 518 -10.72 -21.00 -4.76
CA ILE A 518 -10.90 -20.54 -3.39
C ILE A 518 -10.48 -21.64 -2.42
N ILE A 519 -9.41 -21.41 -1.67
CA ILE A 519 -8.92 -22.32 -0.62
C ILE A 519 -9.46 -21.81 0.72
N CYS A 520 -10.60 -22.33 1.17
CA CYS A 520 -11.16 -21.98 2.48
C CYS A 520 -10.52 -22.84 3.59
N VAL A 521 -9.83 -22.19 4.53
CA VAL A 521 -9.08 -22.85 5.60
C VAL A 521 -10.02 -23.51 6.62
N ALA A 522 -11.12 -22.85 7.02
CA ALA A 522 -12.09 -23.46 7.94
C ALA A 522 -12.80 -24.68 7.31
N GLU A 523 -13.20 -24.58 6.04
CA GLU A 523 -13.86 -25.66 5.29
C GLU A 523 -12.97 -26.91 5.21
N LEU A 524 -11.70 -26.76 4.80
CA LEU A 524 -10.75 -27.87 4.72
C LEU A 524 -10.37 -28.43 6.09
N LYS A 525 -10.10 -27.56 7.09
CA LYS A 525 -9.76 -27.98 8.46
C LYS A 525 -10.89 -28.81 9.07
N LEU A 526 -12.12 -28.30 9.03
CA LEU A 526 -13.27 -28.96 9.63
C LEU A 526 -13.69 -30.20 8.84
N GLY A 527 -13.60 -30.17 7.50
CA GLY A 527 -13.82 -31.34 6.66
C GLY A 527 -12.86 -32.49 6.96
N PHE A 528 -11.56 -32.21 7.10
CA PHE A 528 -10.56 -33.23 7.48
C PHE A 528 -10.78 -33.77 8.91
N MET A 529 -11.20 -32.93 9.86
CA MET A 529 -11.55 -33.39 11.22
C MET A 529 -12.83 -34.23 11.23
N ALA A 530 -13.86 -33.83 10.48
CA ALA A 530 -15.12 -34.55 10.32
C ALA A 530 -14.89 -35.94 9.70
N GLN A 531 -14.17 -36.02 8.57
CA GLN A 531 -13.81 -37.28 7.93
C GLN A 531 -12.94 -38.17 8.83
N SER A 532 -12.12 -37.57 9.71
CA SER A 532 -11.36 -38.33 10.73
C SER A 532 -12.25 -38.93 11.84
N CYS A 533 -13.48 -38.46 12.04
CA CYS A 533 -14.47 -39.06 12.95
C CYS A 533 -15.18 -40.29 12.34
N LEU A 534 -15.03 -40.48 11.03
CA LEU A 534 -15.49 -41.68 10.31
C LEU A 534 -14.33 -42.68 10.18
N VAL A 535 -13.15 -42.21 9.73
CA VAL A 535 -11.94 -43.01 9.56
C VAL A 535 -10.75 -42.38 10.31
N PRO A 536 -10.40 -42.88 11.51
CA PRO A 536 -9.29 -42.34 12.29
C PRO A 536 -7.97 -42.30 11.51
N GLY A 537 -7.29 -41.15 11.56
CA GLY A 537 -6.02 -40.93 10.85
C GLY A 537 -6.13 -40.47 9.39
N LEU A 538 -7.33 -40.42 8.79
CA LEU A 538 -7.53 -40.02 7.39
C LEU A 538 -7.01 -38.59 7.10
N SER A 539 -7.13 -37.65 8.04
CA SER A 539 -6.51 -36.32 7.94
C SER A 539 -4.98 -36.37 7.81
N THR A 540 -4.31 -37.29 8.50
CA THR A 540 -2.85 -37.48 8.41
C THR A 540 -2.45 -38.08 7.07
N LEU A 541 -3.25 -39.02 6.55
CA LEU A 541 -3.06 -39.58 5.20
C LEU A 541 -3.21 -38.49 4.13
N LEU A 542 -4.34 -37.76 4.12
CA LEU A 542 -4.62 -36.72 3.12
C LEU A 542 -3.57 -35.61 3.15
N THR A 543 -3.19 -35.10 4.33
CA THR A 543 -2.12 -34.09 4.42
C THR A 543 -0.78 -34.62 3.91
N SER A 544 -0.42 -35.87 4.22
CA SER A 544 0.83 -36.46 3.73
C SER A 544 0.90 -36.61 2.20
N LEU A 545 -0.24 -36.76 1.51
CA LEU A 545 -0.31 -36.86 0.05
C LEU A 545 -0.14 -35.51 -0.69
N PHE A 546 -0.14 -34.39 0.04
CA PHE A 546 0.03 -33.04 -0.52
C PHE A 546 1.32 -32.34 -0.08
N THR A 547 1.85 -32.64 1.11
CA THR A 547 3.14 -32.09 1.60
C THR A 547 4.33 -32.92 1.11
N ILE A 548 5.36 -32.31 0.52
CA ILE A 548 6.66 -32.99 0.40
C ILE A 548 7.30 -33.09 1.80
N LYS A 549 7.98 -34.21 2.05
CA LYS A 549 8.83 -34.43 3.24
C LYS A 549 10.22 -34.80 2.76
N GLU A 550 11.24 -34.36 3.49
CA GLU A 550 12.62 -34.79 3.25
C GLU A 550 12.78 -36.27 3.58
N ASP A 551 13.61 -36.98 2.79
CA ASP A 551 14.06 -38.34 3.10
C ASP A 551 15.01 -38.32 4.32
N VAL A 552 14.43 -38.13 5.50
CA VAL A 552 15.13 -38.32 6.77
C VAL A 552 15.63 -39.75 6.82
N LEU A 553 16.95 -39.94 7.01
CA LEU A 553 17.64 -41.23 7.11
C LEU A 553 17.22 -42.00 8.39
N ALA A 554 15.97 -42.43 8.43
CA ALA A 554 15.39 -43.19 9.52
C ALA A 554 15.96 -44.60 9.55
N VAL A 555 16.39 -45.03 10.74
CA VAL A 555 16.84 -46.40 11.00
C VAL A 555 15.74 -47.37 10.56
N LYS A 556 16.09 -48.31 9.67
CA LYS A 556 15.18 -49.40 9.24
C LYS A 556 14.63 -50.15 10.46
N TYR A 557 13.48 -50.78 10.28
CA TYR A 557 12.77 -51.61 11.29
C TYR A 557 12.01 -50.86 12.40
N ASN A 558 11.86 -49.52 12.32
CA ASN A 558 10.94 -48.77 13.18
C ASN A 558 9.65 -48.40 12.43
N TRP A 559 8.50 -48.27 13.12
CA TRP A 559 7.23 -47.81 12.52
C TRP A 559 7.37 -46.45 11.83
N ARG A 560 8.26 -45.59 12.34
CA ARG A 560 8.62 -44.31 11.73
C ARG A 560 9.15 -44.45 10.31
N TRP A 561 9.94 -45.50 10.02
CA TRP A 561 10.45 -45.76 8.67
C TRP A 561 9.33 -46.16 7.70
N GLN A 562 8.37 -46.96 8.14
CA GLN A 562 7.19 -47.33 7.34
C GLN A 562 6.29 -46.11 7.07
N PHE A 563 6.09 -45.25 8.08
CA PHE A 563 5.34 -43.99 7.93
C PHE A 563 6.03 -43.00 6.98
N LEU A 564 7.35 -42.83 7.08
CA LEU A 564 8.13 -41.98 6.18
C LEU A 564 8.13 -42.51 4.75
N ALA A 565 8.30 -43.83 4.54
CA ALA A 565 8.21 -44.45 3.22
C ALA A 565 6.83 -44.29 2.55
N GLY A 566 5.77 -44.03 3.32
CA GLY A 566 4.45 -43.64 2.83
C GLY A 566 4.35 -42.16 2.42
N GLY A 567 5.22 -41.28 2.93
CA GLY A 567 5.27 -39.86 2.61
C GLY A 567 5.82 -39.53 1.21
N ASN A 568 6.42 -40.50 0.53
CA ASN A 568 6.96 -40.34 -0.83
C ASN A 568 5.89 -40.65 -1.91
N TYR A 569 4.61 -40.75 -1.51
CA TYR A 569 3.45 -40.88 -2.39
C TYR A 569 2.68 -39.55 -2.42
N MET A 570 2.26 -39.12 -3.62
CA MET A 570 1.52 -37.88 -3.84
C MET A 570 0.34 -38.10 -4.78
N ILE A 571 -0.63 -37.18 -4.74
CA ILE A 571 -1.75 -37.17 -5.69
C ILE A 571 -1.30 -36.54 -7.02
N VAL A 572 -1.47 -37.28 -8.12
CA VAL A 572 -1.10 -36.89 -9.49
C VAL A 572 -2.33 -36.96 -10.40
N THR A 573 -2.58 -35.90 -11.16
CA THR A 573 -3.60 -35.84 -12.22
C THR A 573 -2.98 -36.14 -13.57
N GLN A 574 -3.52 -37.09 -14.32
CA GLN A 574 -2.99 -37.45 -15.64
C GLN A 574 -4.09 -37.90 -16.61
N TYR A 575 -3.99 -37.48 -17.88
CA TYR A 575 -4.83 -37.98 -18.98
C TYR A 575 -4.56 -39.46 -19.27
N LEU A 576 -5.62 -40.22 -19.51
CA LEU A 576 -5.50 -41.66 -19.75
C LEU A 576 -5.39 -42.03 -21.23
N SER A 577 -5.01 -43.30 -21.47
CA SER A 577 -4.74 -43.83 -22.81
C SER A 577 -6.01 -44.20 -23.55
N ASN A 578 -5.97 -44.23 -24.89
CA ASN A 578 -7.13 -44.55 -25.72
C ASN A 578 -7.50 -46.05 -25.71
N ASP A 579 -6.57 -46.97 -25.40
CA ASP A 579 -6.77 -48.43 -25.26
C ASP A 579 -7.69 -48.85 -24.09
N PHE A 580 -8.41 -47.88 -23.59
CA PHE A 580 -9.01 -47.73 -22.27
C PHE A 580 -10.37 -47.00 -22.41
N VAL A 581 -10.70 -46.46 -23.59
CA VAL A 581 -12.03 -46.01 -23.96
C VAL A 581 -12.96 -47.20 -24.15
N GLY A 582 -14.27 -47.03 -23.92
CA GLY A 582 -15.24 -48.13 -23.90
C GLY A 582 -15.02 -49.09 -22.72
N LYS A 583 -14.04 -48.75 -21.89
CA LYS A 583 -13.50 -49.46 -20.74
C LYS A 583 -13.56 -48.48 -19.54
N THR A 584 -13.34 -48.94 -18.31
CA THR A 584 -14.52 -48.91 -17.42
C THR A 584 -14.33 -48.44 -15.96
N PHE A 585 -14.40 -49.22 -14.85
CA PHE A 585 -13.94 -48.72 -13.54
C PHE A 585 -13.20 -49.69 -12.59
N PRO A 586 -13.85 -50.58 -11.79
CA PRO A 586 -13.15 -51.54 -10.92
C PRO A 586 -11.92 -52.26 -11.51
N GLU A 587 -11.95 -52.71 -12.77
CA GLU A 587 -10.78 -53.38 -13.35
C GLU A 587 -9.71 -52.40 -13.88
N ILE A 588 -10.00 -51.09 -13.99
CA ILE A 588 -8.93 -50.08 -14.04
C ILE A 588 -8.06 -50.26 -12.80
N CYS A 589 -8.68 -50.14 -11.63
CA CYS A 589 -7.98 -50.13 -10.35
C CYS A 589 -7.21 -51.44 -10.19
N LYS A 590 -7.79 -52.56 -10.65
CA LYS A 590 -7.11 -53.87 -10.76
C LYS A 590 -5.88 -53.87 -11.66
N ILE A 591 -5.92 -53.23 -12.84
CA ILE A 591 -4.79 -53.13 -13.78
C ILE A 591 -3.73 -52.15 -13.28
N CYS A 592 -4.13 -50.93 -12.91
CA CYS A 592 -3.25 -49.92 -12.35
C CYS A 592 -2.52 -50.42 -11.10
N PHE A 593 -3.22 -51.08 -10.18
CA PHE A 593 -2.62 -51.59 -8.96
C PHE A 593 -1.70 -52.81 -9.21
N LYS A 594 -2.12 -53.78 -10.04
CA LYS A 594 -1.34 -55.02 -10.25
C LYS A 594 -0.20 -54.92 -11.25
N ILE A 595 -0.29 -54.03 -12.24
CA ILE A 595 0.68 -53.93 -13.34
C ILE A 595 1.50 -52.64 -13.26
N LEU A 596 0.87 -51.52 -12.89
CA LEU A 596 1.54 -50.21 -12.83
C LEU A 596 1.96 -49.81 -11.41
N ASN A 597 1.54 -50.53 -10.36
CA ASN A 597 1.72 -50.18 -8.95
C ASN A 597 1.11 -48.81 -8.56
N LEU A 598 0.00 -48.45 -9.22
CA LEU A 598 -0.70 -47.17 -9.05
C LEU A 598 -2.08 -47.36 -8.42
N ILE A 599 -2.48 -46.45 -7.53
CA ILE A 599 -3.83 -46.42 -6.95
C ILE A 599 -4.63 -45.32 -7.65
N LEU A 600 -5.58 -45.69 -8.52
CA LEU A 600 -6.56 -44.73 -9.05
C LEU A 600 -7.64 -44.48 -8.00
N LEU A 601 -7.94 -43.21 -7.71
CA LEU A 601 -8.98 -42.79 -6.77
C LEU A 601 -10.25 -42.32 -7.49
N ALA A 602 -10.10 -41.49 -8.52
CA ALA A 602 -11.20 -40.75 -9.14
C ALA A 602 -10.95 -40.51 -10.63
N ILE A 603 -12.01 -40.21 -11.37
CA ILE A 603 -11.96 -39.79 -12.78
C ILE A 603 -12.77 -38.51 -13.00
N GLU A 604 -12.41 -37.77 -14.03
CA GLU A 604 -13.26 -36.73 -14.61
C GLU A 604 -14.36 -37.37 -15.47
N PHE A 605 -15.62 -37.05 -15.19
CA PHE A 605 -16.76 -37.46 -15.98
C PHE A 605 -17.44 -36.24 -16.60
N LYS A 606 -17.61 -36.29 -17.93
CA LYS A 606 -18.33 -35.27 -18.70
C LYS A 606 -19.77 -35.71 -18.91
N SER A 607 -20.69 -34.89 -18.43
CA SER A 607 -22.12 -35.03 -18.67
C SER A 607 -22.48 -34.64 -20.11
N GLU A 608 -23.68 -35.00 -20.58
CA GLU A 608 -24.18 -34.60 -21.91
C GLU A 608 -24.34 -33.07 -22.06
N ASN A 609 -24.37 -32.34 -20.94
CA ASN A 609 -24.37 -30.87 -20.86
C ASN A 609 -22.94 -30.24 -20.96
N ASP A 610 -21.89 -31.02 -21.23
CA ASP A 610 -20.45 -30.64 -21.20
C ASP A 610 -19.94 -30.15 -19.82
N GLU A 611 -20.74 -30.32 -18.76
CA GLU A 611 -20.30 -30.12 -17.38
C GLU A 611 -19.32 -31.21 -16.95
N THR A 612 -18.14 -30.80 -16.46
CA THR A 612 -17.10 -31.67 -15.90
C THR A 612 -17.29 -31.89 -14.41
N SER A 613 -17.37 -33.16 -14.00
CA SER A 613 -17.51 -33.58 -12.61
C SER A 613 -16.37 -34.53 -12.22
N ILE A 614 -15.94 -34.50 -10.95
CA ILE A 614 -14.91 -35.43 -10.45
C ILE A 614 -15.61 -36.52 -9.64
N LEU A 615 -15.59 -37.75 -10.16
CA LEU A 615 -16.24 -38.90 -9.53
C LEU A 615 -15.18 -39.79 -8.85
N VAL A 616 -15.25 -39.88 -7.53
CA VAL A 616 -14.39 -40.74 -6.71
C VAL A 616 -14.98 -42.15 -6.68
N ASN A 617 -14.18 -43.16 -7.06
CA ASN A 617 -14.59 -44.57 -7.14
C ASN A 617 -16.00 -44.76 -7.78
N PRO A 618 -16.22 -44.27 -9.03
CA PRO A 618 -17.55 -44.15 -9.63
C PRO A 618 -18.30 -45.49 -9.72
N SER A 619 -19.63 -45.37 -9.60
CA SER A 619 -20.55 -46.50 -9.80
C SER A 619 -20.25 -47.22 -11.11
N ALA A 620 -20.30 -48.53 -11.02
CA ALA A 620 -19.90 -49.42 -12.07
C ALA A 620 -20.98 -49.61 -13.14
N GLN A 621 -21.67 -48.52 -13.50
CA GLN A 621 -22.42 -48.31 -14.74
C GLN A 621 -21.80 -47.21 -15.64
N ILE A 622 -20.90 -46.36 -15.11
CA ILE A 622 -20.20 -45.30 -15.87
C ILE A 622 -19.10 -45.90 -16.77
N ILE A 623 -19.14 -45.65 -18.09
CA ILE A 623 -18.08 -46.06 -19.05
C ILE A 623 -17.18 -44.85 -19.29
N VAL A 624 -15.86 -45.06 -19.41
CA VAL A 624 -14.95 -43.94 -19.65
C VAL A 624 -14.82 -43.59 -21.13
N GLN A 625 -14.82 -42.29 -21.37
CA GLN A 625 -14.78 -41.62 -22.66
C GLN A 625 -13.33 -41.28 -23.06
N GLU A 626 -13.15 -40.69 -24.24
CA GLU A 626 -11.85 -40.14 -24.66
C GLU A 626 -11.47 -38.88 -23.86
N ASN A 627 -10.15 -38.67 -23.69
CA ASN A 627 -9.57 -37.51 -23.01
C ASN A 627 -9.99 -37.27 -21.55
N THR A 628 -10.53 -38.28 -20.85
CA THR A 628 -10.73 -38.23 -19.39
C THR A 628 -9.41 -38.07 -18.62
N ILE A 629 -9.43 -37.23 -17.57
CA ILE A 629 -8.38 -37.13 -16.54
C ILE A 629 -8.64 -38.14 -15.40
N GLY A 630 -7.58 -38.74 -14.87
CA GLY A 630 -7.60 -39.63 -13.71
C GLY A 630 -6.73 -39.10 -12.56
N PHE A 631 -7.17 -39.38 -11.33
CA PHE A 631 -6.55 -38.91 -10.09
C PHE A 631 -5.89 -40.10 -9.37
N PHE A 632 -4.56 -40.16 -9.41
CA PHE A 632 -3.77 -41.29 -8.93
C PHE A 632 -2.99 -40.94 -7.67
N ILE A 633 -2.76 -41.92 -6.80
CA ILE A 633 -1.65 -41.89 -5.84
C ILE A 633 -0.46 -42.60 -6.48
N ALA A 634 0.66 -41.88 -6.63
CA ALA A 634 1.89 -42.33 -7.29
C ALA A 634 3.13 -41.77 -6.59
N LYS A 635 4.33 -42.29 -6.92
CA LYS A 635 5.61 -41.72 -6.44
C LYS A 635 6.19 -40.66 -7.37
N SER A 636 5.85 -40.74 -8.67
CA SER A 636 6.26 -39.74 -9.66
C SER A 636 5.19 -39.59 -10.75
N VAL A 637 5.33 -38.54 -11.58
CA VAL A 637 4.41 -38.27 -12.70
C VAL A 637 4.63 -39.24 -13.88
N ALA A 638 5.75 -39.95 -13.94
CA ALA A 638 6.19 -40.69 -15.13
C ALA A 638 5.51 -42.06 -15.36
N GLU A 639 4.89 -42.65 -14.34
CA GLU A 639 4.47 -44.08 -14.35
C GLU A 639 3.07 -44.32 -14.93
N VAL A 640 2.29 -43.27 -15.21
CA VAL A 640 0.83 -43.36 -15.38
C VAL A 640 0.40 -43.48 -16.85
N LYS A 641 0.17 -44.72 -17.34
CA LYS A 641 -0.55 -44.93 -18.61
C LYS A 641 -1.29 -46.27 -18.72
N ARG A 642 -2.52 -46.21 -19.27
CA ARG A 642 -3.39 -47.32 -19.76
C ARG A 642 -4.26 -48.03 -18.69
N TYR A 643 -5.52 -48.37 -19.14
CA TYR A 643 -8.28 -48.76 -18.33
C TYR A 643 -9.21 -50.12 -18.50
N LEU A 644 -9.93 -50.67 -17.47
CA LEU A 644 -11.00 -51.73 -17.66
C LEU A 644 -12.18 -51.86 -16.62
N GLY A 645 -13.00 -52.94 -16.67
CA GLY A 645 -14.43 -53.21 -16.27
C GLY A 645 -15.02 -53.03 -14.85
N LYS A 646 -16.25 -53.59 -14.61
CA LYS A 646 -17.36 -53.06 -13.75
C LYS A 646 -18.52 -54.01 -13.32
N SER A 647 -19.09 -53.82 -12.10
CA SER A 647 -20.54 -53.93 -11.67
C SER A 647 -20.73 -53.53 -10.16
N THR A 648 -21.87 -53.16 -9.51
CA THR A 648 -23.22 -52.52 -9.78
C THR A 648 -23.89 -52.05 -8.44
N GLU A 649 -25.04 -51.33 -8.43
CA GLU A 649 -25.78 -50.74 -7.26
C GLU A 649 -27.19 -51.36 -6.95
N TRP A 650 -27.87 -50.93 -5.85
CA TRP A 650 -29.33 -50.60 -5.72
C TRP A 650 -29.67 -49.91 -4.36
N THR A 651 -30.94 -49.53 -4.10
CA THR A 651 -31.38 -48.35 -3.29
C THR A 651 -32.43 -48.57 -2.18
N ASP A 652 -32.58 -47.59 -1.25
CA ASP A 652 -33.86 -47.23 -0.57
C ASP A 652 -33.80 -45.75 -0.08
N GLU A 653 -34.91 -44.99 -0.08
CA GLU A 653 -34.88 -43.49 -0.04
C GLU A 653 -34.97 -42.81 1.35
N PRO A 654 -34.05 -41.89 1.70
CA PRO A 654 -34.16 -40.96 2.83
C PRO A 654 -34.62 -39.54 2.41
N VAL A 655 -34.94 -38.67 3.39
CA VAL A 655 -35.24 -37.25 3.14
C VAL A 655 -33.94 -36.45 2.99
N LEU A 656 -33.72 -35.90 1.80
CA LEU A 656 -32.51 -35.18 1.41
C LEU A 656 -32.76 -33.68 1.17
N ASP A 657 -31.66 -32.93 1.02
CA ASP A 657 -31.67 -31.53 0.61
C ASP A 657 -32.01 -31.36 -0.89
N THR A 658 -32.13 -30.11 -1.36
CA THR A 658 -32.47 -29.79 -2.76
C THR A 658 -31.46 -30.29 -3.80
N THR A 659 -30.23 -30.64 -3.41
CA THR A 659 -29.20 -31.23 -4.28
C THR A 659 -29.12 -32.76 -4.19
N GLY A 660 -29.81 -33.40 -3.24
CA GLY A 660 -29.71 -34.84 -3.00
C GLY A 660 -28.38 -35.29 -2.36
N MET A 661 -27.56 -34.36 -1.87
CA MET A 661 -26.21 -34.64 -1.36
C MET A 661 -26.16 -34.85 0.16
N PHE A 662 -27.16 -34.35 0.91
CA PHE A 662 -27.16 -34.37 2.37
C PHE A 662 -28.53 -34.71 2.97
N HIS A 663 -28.54 -35.40 4.11
CA HIS A 663 -29.75 -35.67 4.90
C HIS A 663 -30.27 -34.38 5.53
N TRP A 664 -31.53 -34.07 5.26
CA TRP A 664 -32.14 -32.79 5.61
C TRP A 664 -33.39 -32.98 6.47
N CYS A 665 -33.60 -32.08 7.42
CA CYS A 665 -34.80 -32.04 8.25
C CYS A 665 -35.34 -30.60 8.39
N ARG A 666 -36.59 -30.50 8.88
CA ARG A 666 -37.19 -29.19 9.25
C ARG A 666 -36.34 -28.55 10.37
N PRO A 667 -36.21 -27.21 10.39
CA PRO A 667 -35.34 -26.53 11.35
C PRO A 667 -35.73 -26.86 12.79
N VAL A 668 -34.83 -27.52 13.53
CA VAL A 668 -35.03 -27.88 14.94
C VAL A 668 -34.65 -26.69 15.82
N PRO A 669 -35.54 -26.15 16.67
CA PRO A 669 -35.19 -25.06 17.58
C PRO A 669 -34.19 -25.53 18.64
N LEU A 670 -33.22 -24.66 19.00
CA LEU A 670 -32.11 -25.00 19.90
C LEU A 670 -32.59 -25.61 21.23
N GLN A 671 -33.71 -25.12 21.77
CA GLN A 671 -34.33 -25.61 23.00
C GLN A 671 -34.72 -27.10 22.93
N GLN A 672 -35.07 -27.61 21.74
CA GLN A 672 -35.44 -29.01 21.52
C GLN A 672 -34.21 -29.93 21.37
N ALA A 673 -33.09 -29.40 20.89
CA ALA A 673 -31.81 -30.13 20.83
C ALA A 673 -31.02 -30.07 22.14
N THR A 674 -31.38 -29.16 23.06
CA THR A 674 -30.68 -28.92 24.33
C THR A 674 -31.02 -29.98 25.38
N LEU A 675 -29.97 -30.62 25.90
CA LEU A 675 -30.02 -31.62 26.96
C LEU A 675 -29.61 -31.03 28.31
N THR A 676 -29.99 -31.70 29.39
CA THR A 676 -29.41 -31.53 30.72
C THR A 676 -28.43 -32.68 30.98
N ARG A 677 -27.50 -32.52 31.93
CA ARG A 677 -26.61 -33.62 32.37
C ARG A 677 -27.38 -34.91 32.71
N ARG A 678 -28.57 -34.78 33.31
CA ARG A 678 -29.45 -35.91 33.70
C ARG A 678 -30.16 -36.55 32.50
N SER A 679 -30.54 -35.80 31.47
CA SER A 679 -31.14 -36.39 30.26
C SER A 679 -30.10 -36.99 29.32
N ALA A 680 -28.91 -36.40 29.22
CA ALA A 680 -27.77 -36.98 28.49
C ALA A 680 -27.38 -38.37 29.05
N GLN A 681 -27.29 -38.51 30.37
CA GLN A 681 -27.02 -39.80 31.04
C GLN A 681 -28.11 -40.86 30.78
N ARG A 682 -29.39 -40.44 30.69
CA ARG A 682 -30.52 -41.35 30.40
C ARG A 682 -30.56 -41.84 28.96
N LEU A 683 -29.99 -41.08 28.01
CA LEU A 683 -29.92 -41.48 26.61
C LEU A 683 -28.89 -42.59 26.36
N ASN A 684 -27.95 -42.81 27.29
CA ASN A 684 -26.93 -43.88 27.28
C ASN A 684 -26.33 -44.09 25.87
N LEU A 685 -25.82 -43.00 25.27
CA LEU A 685 -25.31 -42.99 23.90
C LEU A 685 -24.02 -43.82 23.78
N HIS A 686 -23.97 -44.65 22.74
CA HIS A 686 -22.79 -45.37 22.25
C HIS A 686 -22.63 -45.08 20.76
N ASP A 687 -21.42 -45.27 20.24
CA ASP A 687 -21.04 -45.07 18.82
C ASP A 687 -21.31 -43.68 18.21
N HIS A 688 -21.64 -42.70 19.06
CA HIS A 688 -21.81 -41.29 18.72
C HIS A 688 -20.46 -40.56 18.55
N ILE A 689 -20.54 -39.28 18.16
CA ILE A 689 -19.42 -38.34 18.09
C ILE A 689 -19.66 -37.25 19.16
N VAL A 690 -18.64 -36.94 19.95
CA VAL A 690 -18.68 -35.84 20.94
C VAL A 690 -17.83 -34.69 20.41
N VAL A 691 -18.39 -33.48 20.37
CA VAL A 691 -17.71 -32.27 19.89
C VAL A 691 -17.60 -31.27 21.03
N GLY A 692 -16.42 -31.18 21.64
CA GLY A 692 -16.12 -30.23 22.70
C GLY A 692 -15.75 -28.87 22.11
N ILE A 693 -16.58 -27.86 22.35
CA ILE A 693 -16.36 -26.49 21.85
C ILE A 693 -15.87 -25.60 23.00
N ILE A 694 -14.74 -24.95 22.77
CA ILE A 694 -14.13 -23.98 23.70
C ILE A 694 -14.20 -22.61 23.02
N ALA A 695 -15.25 -21.86 23.36
CA ALA A 695 -15.60 -20.58 22.75
C ALA A 695 -16.48 -19.72 23.68
N ASN A 696 -16.32 -18.39 23.58
CA ASN A 696 -17.03 -17.38 24.37
C ASN A 696 -18.00 -16.57 23.49
N VAL A 697 -18.90 -15.78 24.10
CA VAL A 697 -19.87 -14.93 23.39
C VAL A 697 -19.21 -14.01 22.36
N SER A 698 -18.04 -13.47 22.67
CA SER A 698 -17.24 -12.57 21.83
C SER A 698 -16.30 -13.29 20.85
N SER A 699 -16.31 -14.62 20.80
CA SER A 699 -15.44 -15.39 19.92
C SER A 699 -15.85 -15.34 18.45
N THR A 700 -14.86 -15.49 17.57
CA THR A 700 -15.05 -15.71 16.14
C THR A 700 -15.82 -17.01 15.91
N LEU A 701 -16.58 -17.07 14.81
CA LEU A 701 -17.29 -18.30 14.44
C LEU A 701 -16.27 -19.33 13.91
N ILE A 702 -16.48 -20.59 14.26
CA ILE A 702 -15.74 -21.74 13.75
C ILE A 702 -16.38 -22.20 12.44
N GLY A 703 -17.72 -22.13 12.32
CA GLY A 703 -18.46 -22.58 11.15
C GLY A 703 -18.72 -24.08 11.18
N LEU A 704 -19.34 -24.56 12.25
CA LEU A 704 -19.69 -25.96 12.55
C LEU A 704 -20.47 -26.66 11.42
N GLN A 705 -21.16 -25.90 10.56
CA GLN A 705 -21.74 -26.41 9.31
C GLN A 705 -20.74 -27.23 8.48
N ASN A 706 -19.49 -26.77 8.36
CA ASN A 706 -18.42 -27.47 7.63
C ASN A 706 -17.94 -28.76 8.31
N PHE A 707 -18.23 -28.93 9.61
CA PHE A 707 -17.94 -30.16 10.36
C PHE A 707 -19.13 -31.14 10.30
N VAL A 708 -20.37 -30.64 10.36
CA VAL A 708 -21.58 -31.47 10.35
C VAL A 708 -21.93 -31.97 8.95
N MET A 709 -21.81 -31.13 7.93
CA MET A 709 -22.21 -31.46 6.55
C MET A 709 -21.51 -32.72 6.00
N PRO A 710 -20.18 -32.94 6.15
CA PRO A 710 -19.52 -34.18 5.73
C PRO A 710 -19.90 -35.42 6.56
N LEU A 711 -20.55 -35.25 7.71
CA LEU A 711 -21.08 -36.33 8.56
C LEU A 711 -22.57 -36.62 8.30
N ARG A 712 -23.14 -35.99 7.27
CA ARG A 712 -24.57 -36.03 6.91
C ARG A 712 -24.81 -36.23 5.42
N THR A 713 -23.82 -36.73 4.68
CA THR A 713 -23.93 -37.04 3.25
C THR A 713 -24.98 -38.12 2.97
N SER A 714 -25.63 -38.06 1.80
CA SER A 714 -26.63 -39.03 1.34
C SER A 714 -26.07 -40.44 1.15
N ASN A 715 -24.75 -40.58 0.97
CA ASN A 715 -24.02 -41.85 0.90
C ASN A 715 -24.22 -42.80 2.11
N TYR A 716 -24.68 -42.28 3.25
CA TYR A 716 -25.02 -43.08 4.43
C TYR A 716 -26.54 -43.25 4.54
N THR A 717 -27.01 -44.42 4.97
CA THR A 717 -28.41 -44.57 5.34
C THR A 717 -28.73 -43.75 6.59
N TYR A 718 -30.00 -43.37 6.78
CA TYR A 718 -30.41 -42.62 7.96
C TYR A 718 -30.13 -43.37 9.28
N GLN A 719 -30.03 -44.70 9.24
CA GLN A 719 -29.69 -45.51 10.41
C GLN A 719 -28.22 -45.35 10.81
N GLU A 720 -27.29 -45.45 9.84
CA GLU A 720 -25.84 -45.33 10.03
C GLU A 720 -25.37 -43.95 10.51
N LEU A 721 -26.17 -42.90 10.30
CA LEU A 721 -25.84 -41.55 10.78
C LEU A 721 -25.60 -41.53 12.31
N LYS A 722 -24.35 -41.36 12.71
CA LYS A 722 -23.96 -41.19 14.12
C LYS A 722 -24.59 -39.95 14.73
N HIS A 723 -25.06 -40.05 15.97
CA HIS A 723 -25.44 -38.88 16.76
C HIS A 723 -24.23 -37.97 17.00
N ILE A 724 -24.43 -36.65 16.93
CA ILE A 724 -23.40 -35.65 17.24
C ILE A 724 -23.85 -34.90 18.49
N VAL A 725 -23.02 -34.89 19.53
CA VAL A 725 -23.29 -34.20 20.79
C VAL A 725 -22.28 -33.08 21.00
N PHE A 726 -22.74 -31.83 20.87
CA PHE A 726 -21.94 -30.65 21.16
C PHE A 726 -21.88 -30.40 22.67
N VAL A 727 -20.70 -30.04 23.19
CA VAL A 727 -20.49 -29.68 24.60
C VAL A 727 -19.76 -28.33 24.66
N GLY A 728 -20.43 -27.27 25.11
CA GLY A 728 -19.86 -25.92 25.14
C GLY A 728 -20.86 -24.85 25.62
N SER A 729 -20.48 -23.57 25.46
CA SER A 729 -21.35 -22.44 25.83
C SER A 729 -22.61 -22.38 24.93
N LEU A 730 -23.77 -22.28 25.57
CA LEU A 730 -25.06 -22.14 24.89
C LEU A 730 -25.15 -20.83 24.09
N GLU A 731 -24.57 -19.75 24.62
CA GLU A 731 -24.58 -18.41 24.04
C GLU A 731 -23.75 -18.35 22.74
N TYR A 732 -22.65 -19.12 22.69
CA TYR A 732 -21.88 -19.30 21.46
C TYR A 732 -22.64 -20.18 20.46
N LEU A 733 -23.13 -21.34 20.90
CA LEU A 733 -23.87 -22.28 20.04
C LEU A 733 -25.12 -21.64 19.42
N GLN A 734 -25.82 -20.74 20.13
CA GLN A 734 -26.95 -20.00 19.59
C GLN A 734 -26.59 -19.15 18.37
N ARG A 735 -25.35 -18.65 18.25
CA ARG A 735 -24.86 -17.88 17.09
C ARG A 735 -24.53 -18.75 15.87
N GLU A 736 -24.29 -20.04 16.06
CA GLU A 736 -24.02 -20.98 14.95
C GLU A 736 -25.19 -21.91 14.63
N TRP A 737 -26.17 -22.06 15.52
CA TRP A 737 -27.26 -23.01 15.38
C TRP A 737 -28.09 -22.82 14.09
N GLU A 738 -28.27 -21.58 13.64
CA GLU A 738 -28.91 -21.23 12.37
C GLU A 738 -28.25 -21.90 11.15
N SER A 739 -26.94 -22.17 11.19
CA SER A 739 -26.20 -22.85 10.12
C SER A 739 -26.30 -24.38 10.14
N ILE A 740 -26.84 -24.98 11.23
CA ILE A 740 -26.87 -26.44 11.42
C ILE A 740 -28.25 -27.01 11.82
N HIS A 741 -29.26 -26.18 12.09
CA HIS A 741 -30.57 -26.64 12.58
C HIS A 741 -31.37 -27.53 11.62
N ASN A 742 -30.93 -27.66 10.36
CA ASN A 742 -31.51 -28.56 9.36
C ASN A 742 -30.89 -29.96 9.31
N PHE A 743 -29.85 -30.26 10.10
CA PHE A 743 -29.24 -31.59 10.09
C PHE A 743 -29.84 -32.51 11.18
N PRO A 744 -30.13 -33.79 10.86
CA PRO A 744 -30.70 -34.72 11.82
C PRO A 744 -29.68 -35.22 12.86
N LYS A 745 -30.20 -35.80 13.95
CA LYS A 745 -29.43 -36.43 15.04
C LYS A 745 -28.36 -35.52 15.69
N LEU A 746 -28.63 -34.21 15.77
CA LEU A 746 -27.82 -33.24 16.53
C LEU A 746 -28.36 -33.07 17.95
N LEU A 747 -27.47 -32.98 18.93
CA LEU A 747 -27.76 -32.78 20.35
C LEU A 747 -26.77 -31.78 20.96
N VAL A 748 -27.20 -31.02 21.97
CA VAL A 748 -26.39 -29.99 22.65
C VAL A 748 -26.43 -30.23 24.15
N LEU A 749 -25.28 -30.32 24.82
CA LEU A 749 -25.16 -30.17 26.27
C LEU A 749 -24.53 -28.80 26.58
N PRO A 750 -25.26 -27.86 27.22
CA PRO A 750 -24.68 -26.61 27.68
C PRO A 750 -23.77 -26.91 28.88
N GLY A 751 -22.49 -26.57 28.76
CA GLY A 751 -21.45 -26.97 29.71
C GLY A 751 -20.06 -26.56 29.23
N CYS A 752 -19.02 -27.24 29.70
CA CYS A 752 -17.65 -26.95 29.28
C CYS A 752 -16.94 -28.22 28.79
N ALA A 753 -16.27 -28.16 27.64
CA ALA A 753 -15.49 -29.27 27.09
C ALA A 753 -14.30 -29.69 27.98
N GLN A 754 -13.84 -28.83 28.89
CA GLN A 754 -12.80 -29.17 29.87
C GLN A 754 -13.37 -29.91 31.10
N CYS A 755 -14.69 -29.86 31.32
CA CYS A 755 -15.34 -30.41 32.51
C CYS A 755 -15.57 -31.92 32.38
N CYS A 756 -14.79 -32.71 33.11
CA CYS A 756 -14.91 -34.17 33.14
C CYS A 756 -16.31 -34.68 33.57
N ALA A 757 -17.13 -33.85 34.24
CA ALA A 757 -18.51 -34.20 34.57
C ALA A 757 -19.46 -34.05 33.37
N ASP A 758 -19.27 -33.05 32.50
CA ASP A 758 -20.02 -32.89 31.25
C ASP A 758 -19.64 -33.98 30.25
N LEU A 759 -18.33 -34.20 30.05
CA LEU A 759 -17.80 -35.27 29.20
C LEU A 759 -18.30 -36.66 29.63
N ARG A 760 -18.42 -36.90 30.95
CA ARG A 760 -18.98 -38.16 31.47
C ARG A 760 -20.49 -38.24 31.28
N ALA A 761 -21.22 -37.12 31.39
CA ALA A 761 -22.66 -37.08 31.19
C ALA A 761 -23.07 -37.35 29.73
N VAL A 762 -22.24 -36.97 28.75
CA VAL A 762 -22.44 -37.31 27.32
C VAL A 762 -21.83 -38.65 26.89
N GLY A 763 -21.29 -39.45 27.82
CA GLY A 763 -20.72 -40.75 27.48
C GLY A 763 -19.44 -40.68 26.61
N ALA A 764 -18.59 -39.65 26.75
CA ALA A 764 -17.38 -39.48 25.94
C ALA A 764 -16.35 -40.63 26.06
N HIS A 765 -16.52 -41.54 27.03
CA HIS A 765 -15.72 -42.76 27.15
C HIS A 765 -16.19 -43.91 26.23
N CYS A 766 -17.39 -43.79 25.65
CA CYS A 766 -18.01 -44.73 24.71
C CYS A 766 -18.31 -44.09 23.33
N CYS A 767 -17.83 -42.86 23.06
CA CYS A 767 -17.98 -42.25 21.74
C CYS A 767 -16.91 -42.78 20.77
N THR A 768 -17.25 -42.87 19.48
CA THR A 768 -16.30 -43.30 18.43
C THR A 768 -15.23 -42.26 18.13
N MET A 769 -15.51 -40.98 18.35
CA MET A 769 -14.53 -39.90 18.27
C MET A 769 -14.92 -38.74 19.17
N CYS A 770 -13.92 -38.13 19.83
CA CYS A 770 -14.06 -36.87 20.53
C CYS A 770 -13.24 -35.79 19.81
N ALA A 771 -13.92 -34.83 19.19
CA ALA A 771 -13.31 -33.70 18.51
C ALA A 771 -13.31 -32.47 19.43
N ILE A 772 -12.14 -31.88 19.69
CA ILE A 772 -12.02 -30.62 20.43
C ILE A 772 -11.83 -29.48 19.43
N LEU A 773 -12.68 -28.46 19.51
CA LEU A 773 -12.68 -27.28 18.64
C LEU A 773 -12.54 -26.01 19.50
N THR A 774 -11.40 -25.34 19.38
CA THR A 774 -11.13 -24.02 19.97
C THR A 774 -11.45 -22.91 18.97
N SER A 775 -12.17 -21.88 19.39
CA SER A 775 -12.18 -20.58 18.71
C SER A 775 -11.05 -19.74 19.28
N SER A 776 -10.07 -19.33 18.47
CA SER A 776 -8.92 -18.57 18.94
C SER A 776 -9.33 -17.20 19.50
N TRP A 777 -9.09 -16.97 20.79
CA TRP A 777 -9.17 -15.64 21.41
C TRP A 777 -7.76 -15.22 21.86
N THR A 778 -7.05 -14.54 20.95
CA THR A 778 -5.68 -14.08 21.18
C THR A 778 -5.70 -12.70 21.85
N SER A 779 -5.28 -12.65 23.12
CA SER A 779 -4.58 -11.47 23.61
C SER A 779 -3.19 -11.42 22.95
N GLU A 780 -2.74 -10.23 22.59
CA GLU A 780 -1.47 -10.06 21.87
C GLU A 780 -0.27 -10.44 22.78
N GLY A 781 0.65 -11.27 22.25
CA GLY A 781 1.96 -11.53 22.85
C GLY A 781 2.28 -12.98 23.24
N ALA A 782 1.30 -13.89 23.35
CA ALA A 782 1.51 -15.23 23.93
C ALA A 782 1.18 -16.41 22.99
N TYR A 783 1.87 -16.50 21.84
CA TYR A 783 1.68 -17.59 20.86
C TYR A 783 1.74 -19.01 21.46
N PHE A 784 2.57 -19.23 22.48
CA PHE A 784 2.71 -20.54 23.15
C PHE A 784 1.51 -20.92 24.04
N MET A 785 0.61 -19.99 24.37
CA MET A 785 -0.57 -20.27 25.20
C MET A 785 -1.80 -20.67 24.37
N VAL A 786 -1.78 -20.49 23.04
CA VAL A 786 -2.98 -20.59 22.17
C VAL A 786 -3.67 -21.96 22.25
N ASP A 787 -2.90 -23.04 22.39
CA ASP A 787 -3.41 -24.42 22.48
C ASP A 787 -3.51 -24.97 23.92
N THR A 788 -3.37 -24.13 24.95
CA THR A 788 -3.45 -24.58 26.36
C THR A 788 -4.78 -25.29 26.64
N ASP A 789 -5.89 -24.68 26.21
CA ASP A 789 -7.23 -25.18 26.51
C ASP A 789 -7.59 -26.47 25.73
N SER A 790 -7.11 -26.61 24.49
CA SER A 790 -7.31 -27.80 23.66
C SER A 790 -6.49 -28.98 24.18
N ILE A 791 -5.25 -28.75 24.60
CA ILE A 791 -4.39 -29.74 25.25
C ILE A 791 -5.00 -30.20 26.57
N LEU A 792 -5.44 -29.28 27.44
CA LEU A 792 -6.07 -29.62 28.73
C LEU A 792 -7.36 -30.44 28.56
N ALA A 793 -8.23 -30.07 27.62
CA ALA A 793 -9.44 -30.87 27.33
C ALA A 793 -9.09 -32.29 26.83
N THR A 794 -8.07 -32.41 25.96
CA THR A 794 -7.61 -33.71 25.44
C THR A 794 -7.03 -34.60 26.53
N LEU A 795 -6.19 -34.04 27.42
CA LEU A 795 -5.64 -34.76 28.58
C LEU A 795 -6.75 -35.20 29.55
N ASN A 796 -7.77 -34.38 29.76
CA ASN A 796 -8.93 -34.73 30.58
C ASN A 796 -9.69 -35.93 30.01
N VAL A 797 -9.95 -35.97 28.69
CA VAL A 797 -10.56 -37.13 28.00
C VAL A 797 -9.68 -38.39 28.16
N GLN A 798 -8.38 -38.30 27.88
CA GLN A 798 -7.46 -39.44 28.04
C GLN A 798 -7.45 -39.98 29.48
N SER A 799 -7.47 -39.10 30.49
CA SER A 799 -7.52 -39.49 31.90
C SER A 799 -8.79 -40.26 32.28
N MET A 800 -9.90 -40.04 31.56
CA MET A 800 -11.16 -40.76 31.77
C MET A 800 -11.11 -42.18 31.20
N HIS A 801 -10.55 -42.37 30.00
CA HIS A 801 -10.34 -43.71 29.44
C HIS A 801 -9.43 -44.56 30.35
N LEU A 802 -8.29 -44.02 30.79
CA LEU A 802 -7.36 -44.72 31.68
C LEU A 802 -8.02 -45.18 33.00
N LYS A 803 -8.86 -44.35 33.61
CA LYS A 803 -9.58 -44.69 34.84
C LYS A 803 -10.62 -45.79 34.62
N ASN A 804 -11.31 -45.79 33.47
CA ASN A 804 -12.23 -46.86 33.12
C ASN A 804 -11.48 -48.19 32.85
N SER A 805 -10.38 -48.17 32.07
CA SER A 805 -9.55 -49.36 31.83
C SER A 805 -9.00 -49.96 33.12
N ALA A 806 -8.56 -49.12 34.07
CA ALA A 806 -8.12 -49.58 35.40
C ALA A 806 -9.26 -50.22 36.21
N SER A 807 -10.49 -49.69 36.13
CA SER A 807 -11.66 -50.27 36.81
C SER A 807 -12.10 -51.62 36.22
N VAL A 808 -11.92 -51.83 34.92
CA VAL A 808 -12.17 -53.13 34.26
C VAL A 808 -11.11 -54.14 34.64
N ALA A 809 -9.82 -53.76 34.58
CA ALA A 809 -8.71 -54.62 34.97
C ALA A 809 -8.79 -55.07 36.45
N GLY A 810 -9.33 -54.22 37.34
CA GLY A 810 -9.57 -54.56 38.75
C GLY A 810 -10.54 -55.73 38.98
N ASN A 811 -11.38 -56.08 38.00
CA ASN A 811 -12.29 -57.22 38.06
C ASN A 811 -11.74 -58.48 37.37
N THR A 812 -10.57 -58.43 36.73
CA THR A 812 -9.98 -59.57 36.00
C THR A 812 -8.65 -60.03 36.60
N VAL A 813 -8.77 -60.89 37.62
CA VAL A 813 -7.76 -61.87 38.09
C VAL A 813 -6.48 -61.33 38.76
N ASN A 814 -6.20 -61.85 39.95
CA ASN A 814 -4.89 -61.77 40.61
C ASN A 814 -3.82 -62.57 39.84
N LEU A 815 -3.17 -61.94 38.84
CA LEU A 815 -1.96 -62.46 38.20
C LEU A 815 -0.86 -61.39 38.09
N ARG A 816 -0.33 -60.96 39.23
CA ARG A 816 1.01 -60.37 39.30
C ARG A 816 2.05 -61.48 39.12
N ASN A 817 2.75 -61.54 37.99
CA ASN A 817 4.08 -62.14 37.85
C ASN A 817 4.68 -61.82 36.47
N GLY A 818 5.90 -61.25 36.45
CA GLY A 818 6.60 -60.82 35.24
C GLY A 818 6.07 -59.48 34.67
N PHE A 819 6.87 -58.61 34.07
CA PHE A 819 8.31 -58.71 33.73
C PHE A 819 9.05 -57.40 34.08
N ASN A 820 10.37 -57.54 34.31
CA ASN A 820 11.35 -56.46 34.15
C ASN A 820 11.71 -56.32 32.65
#